data_AF-A0A0G4IAI5-F1
#
_entry.id   AF-A0A0G4IAI5-F1
#
_cell.length_a   1.000
_cell.length_b   1.000
_cell.length_c   1.000
_cell.angle_alpha   90.00
_cell.angle_beta   90.00
_cell.angle_gamma   90.00
#
_symmetry.space_group_name_H-M   'P 1'
#
loop_
_entity.id
_entity.type
_entity.pdbx_description
1 polymer ?
#
loop_
_entity_poly.entity_id
_entity_poly.type
_entity_poly.pdbx_seq_one_letter_code
_entity_poly.pdbx_strand_id
1 'polypeptide(L)'
;MAQRPVEQEQERLLEEAIAVVKEQAFFMKKAIDNDNLRDSLKHGSNMICELRTSLLSPKNYYELYMHVFQELQHLGSFFQEPARVKRRMSELYESVQHAGNILPRLYLLITVGAAYIKSREAPAKDILADMTELCKGVQHPMRGLFLRYYLSQMCKDKLPDVGSEFEGEDSGSLEDAFDFLLTNFAESTRLWVRMQHQGAVKDRVRRERERLDLRVLVGANLVRLSQLEGMTVEYYKDTALPKIAEQVVVCKDALAQQYLLDCIILVFSDECHLASLDQFLSLAMKVQPGVDLNPVLVNLMTRLCNFLKQNPEALPGGTDLFDLFRTHIDEVVSRPLSTGATAGSSPLGLGDSSTSSATANGAGGSNPMTLPALLELLCSFLHFCLELFPERTEYIDHVLGSAATLVQRNKAALEAEEESDPDGPAEGRGTAVGAVVELLAAPLSRISLSIVDLAHYPSLMNCLSLRVRKKVAASMVAGVVASEATLSEPRPVERFFLFVSPLVSDEKEAGAPAAPPQTEADKEAFAKEQEQVARVVHLIKHEDTDVCFQMLRTAANAFKKGGPHRRTFVLPPLVTRALQLVPLVHARELHAAQGGGVQAPASSVKKVLQFAHTTCTELVQCNAELGLRFFLHCAITADKADLAQPGAFEPICYEFLTQALVCYEEELSDSRAQFQSLTLLVGTMVSAIHCLENDNWDTMAAKMAQHSTKLLRKQDQCRALLMASTVFWGNAQRRDAVRVTECLQKCLRIADVAMQSSNAHAILFVDILDKYIFYVEQKCDAIDPQVVGQLISLCAENLAFCDSETAEDARRQFKAALTDVQRASGDPQNPFYGMSVERLLGAHASILR
;
A
#
# COMPACT_ATOMS: atom_id res chain seq x y z
N MET A 1 37.85 12.51 5.23
CA MET A 1 39.19 11.98 5.58
C MET A 1 39.81 12.56 6.86
N ALA A 2 39.24 13.59 7.51
CA ALA A 2 39.80 14.19 8.74
C ALA A 2 39.34 13.57 10.08
N GLN A 3 38.42 12.59 10.07
CA GLN A 3 37.87 11.96 11.31
C GLN A 3 38.73 10.81 11.87
N ARG A 4 39.43 10.04 11.01
CA ARG A 4 40.30 8.91 11.41
C ARG A 4 41.37 9.22 12.46
N PRO A 5 42.10 10.36 12.43
CA PRO A 5 43.13 10.64 13.44
C PRO A 5 42.55 10.98 14.83
N VAL A 6 41.33 11.53 14.90
CA VAL A 6 40.69 11.90 16.18
C VAL A 6 40.12 10.66 16.88
N GLU A 7 39.60 9.69 16.12
CA GLU A 7 39.09 8.42 16.66
C GLU A 7 40.22 7.56 17.25
N GLN A 8 41.36 7.46 16.56
CA GLN A 8 42.53 6.71 17.05
C GLN A 8 43.13 7.31 18.33
N GLU A 9 43.11 8.64 18.47
CA GLU A 9 43.55 9.31 19.69
C GLU A 9 42.58 9.05 20.86
N GLN A 10 41.27 9.02 20.59
CA GLN A 10 40.24 8.70 21.58
C GLN A 10 40.31 7.23 22.04
N GLU A 11 40.64 6.30 21.15
CA GLU A 11 40.88 4.89 21.48
C GLU A 11 42.11 4.73 22.38
N ARG A 12 43.24 5.36 22.03
CA ARG A 12 44.46 5.30 22.85
C ARG A 12 44.24 5.83 24.27
N LEU A 13 43.58 6.98 24.40
CA LEU A 13 43.25 7.57 25.71
C LEU A 13 42.32 6.67 26.53
N LEU A 14 41.41 5.95 25.88
CA LEU A 14 40.52 4.99 26.54
C LEU A 14 41.29 3.76 27.03
N GLU A 15 42.16 3.18 26.21
CA GLU A 15 42.99 2.03 26.57
C GLU A 15 43.91 2.32 27.77
N GLU A 16 44.55 3.48 27.78
CA GLU A 16 45.38 3.95 28.89
C GLU A 16 44.57 4.03 30.20
N ALA A 17 43.38 4.64 30.16
CA ALA A 17 42.51 4.75 31.33
C ALA A 17 42.00 3.37 31.81
N ILE A 18 41.60 2.49 30.89
CA ILE A 18 41.14 1.14 31.21
C ILE A 18 42.27 0.30 31.82
N ALA A 19 43.51 0.45 31.34
CA ALA A 19 44.66 -0.25 31.90
C ALA A 19 44.87 0.11 33.38
N VAL A 20 44.80 1.41 33.72
CA VAL A 20 44.89 1.88 35.10
C VAL A 20 43.71 1.36 35.94
N VAL A 21 42.49 1.39 35.41
CA VAL A 21 41.31 0.85 36.09
C VAL A 21 41.49 -0.64 36.41
N LYS A 22 41.95 -1.45 35.44
CA LYS A 22 42.19 -2.89 35.64
C LYS A 22 43.29 -3.15 36.68
N GLU A 23 44.37 -2.38 36.64
CA GLU A 23 45.46 -2.48 37.61
C GLU A 23 44.97 -2.17 39.03
N GLN A 24 44.29 -1.02 39.22
CA GLN A 24 43.77 -0.64 40.53
C GLN A 24 42.67 -1.58 41.01
N ALA A 25 41.81 -2.07 40.12
CA ALA A 25 40.79 -3.07 40.44
C ALA A 25 41.39 -4.40 40.93
N PHE A 26 42.50 -4.86 40.31
CA PHE A 26 43.21 -6.05 40.77
C PHE A 26 43.72 -5.89 42.21
N PHE A 27 44.36 -4.76 42.52
CA PHE A 27 44.81 -4.47 43.88
C PHE A 27 43.66 -4.28 44.87
N MET A 28 42.55 -3.69 44.44
CA MET A 28 41.33 -3.58 45.24
C MET A 28 40.76 -4.96 45.60
N LYS A 29 40.60 -5.87 44.62
CA LYS A 29 40.12 -7.25 44.87
C LYS A 29 41.03 -8.01 45.81
N LYS A 30 42.35 -7.91 45.60
CA LYS A 30 43.34 -8.51 46.50
C LYS A 30 43.24 -7.94 47.92
N ALA A 31 42.97 -6.65 48.08
CA ALA A 31 42.76 -6.04 49.40
C ALA A 31 41.45 -6.50 50.05
N ILE A 32 40.38 -6.69 49.26
CA ILE A 32 39.11 -7.27 49.71
C ILE A 32 39.31 -8.70 50.21
N ASP A 33 40.05 -9.54 49.47
CA ASP A 33 40.35 -10.92 49.87
C ASP A 33 41.12 -11.00 51.19
N ASN A 34 41.96 -10.00 51.47
CA ASN A 34 42.74 -9.89 52.71
C ASN A 34 42.02 -9.12 53.83
N ASP A 35 40.72 -8.82 53.68
CA ASP A 35 39.89 -8.04 54.63
C ASP A 35 40.47 -6.65 54.98
N ASN A 36 41.29 -6.07 54.10
CA ASN A 36 41.91 -4.78 54.33
C ASN A 36 41.04 -3.64 53.76
N LEU A 37 40.18 -3.11 54.61
CA LEU A 37 39.25 -2.02 54.28
C LEU A 37 39.93 -0.73 53.81
N ARG A 38 41.09 -0.38 54.40
CA ARG A 38 41.78 0.88 54.08
C ARG A 38 42.37 0.83 52.67
N ASP A 39 43.03 -0.27 52.33
CA ASP A 39 43.66 -0.42 51.02
C ASP A 39 42.63 -0.67 49.92
N SER A 40 41.54 -1.39 50.20
CA SER A 40 40.43 -1.53 49.25
C SER A 40 39.77 -0.19 48.91
N LEU A 41 39.51 0.67 49.91
CA LEU A 41 39.00 2.03 49.67
C LEU A 41 40.00 2.92 48.92
N LYS A 42 41.30 2.81 49.22
CA LYS A 42 42.35 3.56 48.54
C LYS A 42 42.45 3.19 47.06
N HIS A 43 42.52 1.89 46.75
CA HIS A 43 42.57 1.41 45.38
C HIS A 43 41.26 1.67 44.63
N GLY A 44 40.10 1.52 45.29
CA GLY A 44 38.81 1.92 44.73
C GLY A 44 38.73 3.42 44.42
N SER A 45 39.23 4.27 45.32
CA SER A 45 39.29 5.72 45.07
C SER A 45 40.23 6.08 43.91
N ASN A 46 41.37 5.39 43.77
CA ASN A 46 42.30 5.60 42.66
C ASN A 46 41.69 5.16 41.34
N MET A 47 40.98 4.04 41.32
CA MET A 47 40.23 3.58 40.15
C MET A 47 39.18 4.61 39.70
N ILE A 48 38.39 5.15 40.64
CA ILE A 48 37.36 6.15 40.32
C ILE A 48 37.98 7.49 39.87
N CYS A 49 39.24 7.80 40.25
CA CYS A 49 39.91 9.01 39.81
C CYS A 49 39.99 9.11 38.27
N GLU A 50 40.04 8.00 37.54
CA GLU A 50 40.04 7.98 36.07
C GLU A 50 38.75 8.56 35.47
N LEU A 51 37.61 8.44 36.17
CA LEU A 51 36.34 9.06 35.75
C LEU A 51 36.37 10.59 35.82
N ARG A 52 37.44 11.21 36.34
CA ARG A 52 37.64 12.66 36.33
C ARG A 52 38.17 13.19 35.01
N THR A 53 38.41 12.35 34.01
CA THR A 53 38.80 12.82 32.67
C THR A 53 37.68 13.68 32.02
N SER A 54 38.08 14.63 31.18
CA SER A 54 37.21 15.39 30.27
C SER A 54 37.63 15.24 28.81
N LEU A 55 38.63 14.39 28.53
CA LEU A 55 39.20 14.24 27.20
C LEU A 55 38.43 13.22 26.36
N LEU A 56 37.66 12.34 26.99
CA LEU A 56 36.90 11.29 26.32
C LEU A 56 35.56 11.81 25.79
N SER A 57 35.17 11.29 24.63
CA SER A 57 33.80 11.42 24.10
C SER A 57 32.78 10.71 25.00
N PRO A 58 31.48 11.05 24.94
CA PRO A 58 30.46 10.39 25.76
C PRO A 58 30.41 8.86 25.61
N LYS A 59 30.66 8.34 24.39
CA LYS A 59 30.67 6.90 24.12
C LYS A 59 31.85 6.20 24.82
N ASN A 60 33.05 6.74 24.68
CA ASN A 60 34.24 6.16 25.32
C ASN A 60 34.19 6.35 26.85
N TYR A 61 33.63 7.47 27.31
CA TYR A 61 33.38 7.67 28.74
C TYR A 61 32.37 6.66 29.29
N TYR A 62 31.31 6.32 28.53
CA TYR A 62 30.36 5.26 28.90
C TYR A 62 31.06 3.90 29.06
N GLU A 63 31.97 3.55 28.15
CA GLU A 63 32.73 2.30 28.24
C GLU A 63 33.65 2.26 29.46
N LEU A 64 34.40 3.33 29.70
CA LEU A 64 35.21 3.48 30.93
C LEU A 64 34.33 3.39 32.18
N TYR A 65 33.17 4.07 32.17
CA TYR A 65 32.19 4.03 33.26
C TYR A 65 31.68 2.61 33.51
N MET A 66 31.38 1.82 32.46
CA MET A 66 30.94 0.42 32.61
C MET A 66 32.01 -0.45 33.27
N HIS A 67 33.28 -0.29 32.92
CA HIS A 67 34.37 -1.00 33.59
C HIS A 67 34.46 -0.64 35.07
N VAL A 68 34.48 0.65 35.41
CA VAL A 68 34.50 1.09 36.83
C VAL A 68 33.25 0.64 37.58
N PHE A 69 32.08 0.68 36.93
CA PHE A 69 30.81 0.25 37.49
C PHE A 69 30.82 -1.22 37.91
N GLN A 70 31.27 -2.11 37.02
CA GLN A 70 31.39 -3.55 37.30
C GLN A 70 32.36 -3.80 38.46
N GLU A 71 33.49 -3.11 38.47
CA GLU A 71 34.49 -3.28 39.51
C GLU A 71 34.00 -2.79 40.89
N LEU A 72 33.26 -1.68 40.93
CA LEU A 72 32.64 -1.18 42.16
C LEU A 72 31.55 -2.10 42.73
N GLN A 73 30.92 -2.96 41.93
CA GLN A 73 29.97 -3.94 42.46
C GLN A 73 30.64 -4.94 43.41
N HIS A 74 31.88 -5.34 43.14
CA HIS A 74 32.64 -6.20 44.05
C HIS A 74 32.88 -5.53 45.40
N LEU A 75 33.19 -4.23 45.39
CA LEU A 75 33.34 -3.44 46.60
C LEU A 75 32.00 -3.28 47.35
N GLY A 76 30.90 -3.09 46.61
CA GLY A 76 29.55 -3.04 47.18
C GLY A 76 29.13 -4.35 47.85
N SER A 77 29.41 -5.50 47.24
CA SER A 77 29.15 -6.81 47.84
C SER A 77 29.96 -7.02 49.12
N PHE A 78 31.23 -6.59 49.13
CA PHE A 78 32.07 -6.64 50.33
C PHE A 78 31.49 -5.84 51.49
N PHE A 79 30.91 -4.65 51.24
CA PHE A 79 30.26 -3.87 52.30
C PHE A 79 28.96 -4.47 52.83
N GLN A 80 28.31 -5.33 52.05
CA GLN A 80 27.09 -6.04 52.48
C GLN A 80 27.37 -7.28 53.32
N GLU A 81 28.63 -7.72 53.45
CA GLU A 81 29.02 -8.86 54.27
C GLU A 81 29.45 -8.41 55.68
N PRO A 82 28.55 -8.43 56.68
CA PRO A 82 28.83 -7.90 58.03
C PRO A 82 29.94 -8.67 58.76
N ALA A 83 30.23 -9.91 58.35
CA ALA A 83 31.30 -10.72 58.93
C ALA A 83 32.72 -10.21 58.57
N ARG A 84 32.86 -9.48 57.45
CA ARG A 84 34.16 -9.03 56.92
C ARG A 84 34.44 -7.57 57.26
N VAL A 85 33.40 -6.74 57.34
CA VAL A 85 33.52 -5.33 57.74
C VAL A 85 33.34 -5.17 59.25
N LYS A 86 34.45 -5.17 60.00
CA LYS A 86 34.47 -5.03 61.48
C LYS A 86 34.16 -3.60 62.00
N ARG A 87 33.44 -2.77 61.24
CA ARG A 87 33.09 -1.37 61.59
C ARG A 87 31.58 -1.13 61.41
N ARG A 88 31.03 -0.19 62.18
CA ARG A 88 29.63 0.27 62.00
C ARG A 88 29.47 0.99 60.66
N MET A 89 28.31 0.86 60.02
CA MET A 89 28.09 1.46 58.70
C MET A 89 28.06 2.99 58.77
N SER A 90 27.63 3.57 59.90
CA SER A 90 27.69 5.02 60.16
C SER A 90 29.12 5.58 60.10
N GLU A 91 30.08 4.89 60.73
CA GLU A 91 31.50 5.28 60.72
C GLU A 91 32.13 5.09 59.34
N LEU A 92 31.69 4.07 58.60
CA LEU A 92 32.14 3.84 57.24
C LEU A 92 31.62 4.93 56.28
N TYR A 93 30.36 5.33 56.44
CA TYR A 93 29.73 6.42 55.67
C TYR A 93 30.43 7.76 55.91
N GLU A 94 30.87 8.05 57.14
CA GLU A 94 31.71 9.22 57.43
C GLU A 94 33.13 9.06 56.87
N SER A 95 33.75 7.88 57.04
CA SER A 95 35.13 7.64 56.64
C SER A 95 35.36 7.80 55.14
N VAL A 96 34.41 7.42 54.28
CA VAL A 96 34.54 7.60 52.83
C VAL A 96 34.46 9.07 52.41
N GLN A 97 33.90 9.95 53.24
CA GLN A 97 33.84 11.39 52.96
C GLN A 97 35.21 12.07 53.07
N HIS A 98 36.20 11.45 53.74
CA HIS A 98 37.56 11.97 53.80
C HIS A 98 38.34 11.86 52.48
N ALA A 99 37.79 11.18 51.45
CA ALA A 99 38.41 11.12 50.13
C ALA A 99 38.57 12.53 49.54
N GLY A 100 39.80 12.95 49.21
CA GLY A 100 40.10 14.34 48.84
C GLY A 100 39.35 14.85 47.60
N ASN A 101 39.14 14.00 46.59
CA ASN A 101 38.44 14.36 45.35
C ASN A 101 36.93 14.07 45.45
N ILE A 102 36.10 15.02 45.01
CA ILE A 102 34.64 14.92 45.09
C ILE A 102 34.05 13.72 44.33
N LEU A 103 34.58 13.37 43.15
CA LEU A 103 33.98 12.30 42.34
C LEU A 103 34.20 10.92 42.98
N PRO A 104 35.44 10.48 43.31
CA PRO A 104 35.65 9.26 44.10
C PRO A 104 34.88 9.23 45.42
N ARG A 105 34.81 10.37 46.11
CA ARG A 105 34.06 10.51 47.36
C ARG A 105 32.60 10.12 47.16
N LEU A 106 31.92 10.70 46.18
CA LEU A 106 30.49 10.47 45.98
C LEU A 106 30.18 9.06 45.46
N TYR A 107 31.01 8.49 44.58
CA TYR A 107 30.83 7.10 44.16
C TYR A 107 30.96 6.13 45.34
N LEU A 108 32.01 6.27 46.16
CA LEU A 108 32.18 5.45 47.37
C LEU A 108 31.06 5.69 48.39
N LEU A 109 30.64 6.95 48.56
CA LEU A 109 29.53 7.32 49.43
C LEU A 109 28.22 6.66 49.00
N ILE A 110 27.92 6.61 47.69
CA ILE A 110 26.74 5.93 47.16
C ILE A 110 26.83 4.42 47.39
N THR A 111 28.01 3.81 47.14
CA THR A 111 28.21 2.37 47.37
C THR A 111 28.00 2.00 48.84
N VAL A 112 28.54 2.79 49.77
CA VAL A 112 28.36 2.58 51.22
C VAL A 112 26.95 2.94 51.66
N GLY A 113 26.37 4.04 51.16
CA GLY A 113 25.01 4.46 51.46
C GLY A 113 23.96 3.42 51.05
N ALA A 114 24.14 2.78 49.90
CA ALA A 114 23.32 1.65 49.48
C ALA A 114 23.46 0.44 50.43
N ALA A 115 24.64 0.16 50.95
CA ALA A 115 24.83 -0.88 51.97
C ALA A 115 24.23 -0.47 53.32
N TYR A 116 24.28 0.82 53.66
CA TYR A 116 23.76 1.38 54.92
C TYR A 116 22.24 1.35 54.99
N ILE A 117 21.55 1.64 53.88
CA ILE A 117 20.10 1.46 53.77
C ILE A 117 19.74 -0.02 53.95
N LYS A 118 20.49 -0.92 53.30
CA LYS A 118 20.25 -2.37 53.37
C LYS A 118 20.49 -2.96 54.75
N SER A 119 21.43 -2.41 55.53
CA SER A 119 21.70 -2.87 56.91
C SER A 119 20.65 -2.41 57.93
N ARG A 120 19.72 -1.52 57.54
CA ARG A 120 18.65 -0.94 58.37
C ARG A 120 19.17 -0.20 59.62
N GLU A 121 20.42 0.26 59.61
CA GLU A 121 20.99 1.04 60.72
C GLU A 121 20.50 2.50 60.71
N ALA A 122 19.99 3.00 59.58
CA ALA A 122 19.39 4.32 59.43
C ALA A 122 18.23 4.30 58.42
N PRO A 123 17.28 5.25 58.53
CA PRO A 123 16.11 5.28 57.66
C PRO A 123 16.49 5.58 56.20
N ALA A 124 15.83 4.91 55.27
CA ALA A 124 16.12 5.02 53.84
C ALA A 124 15.92 6.45 53.34
N LYS A 125 14.84 7.11 53.79
CA LYS A 125 14.51 8.50 53.46
C LYS A 125 15.68 9.46 53.69
N ASP A 126 16.31 9.43 54.87
CA ASP A 126 17.34 10.39 55.23
C ASP A 126 18.63 10.19 54.41
N ILE A 127 19.04 8.93 54.21
CA ILE A 127 20.23 8.62 53.42
C ILE A 127 20.00 8.97 51.93
N LEU A 128 18.82 8.65 51.39
CA LEU A 128 18.48 8.97 50.00
C LEU A 128 18.44 10.49 49.77
N ALA A 129 17.87 11.25 50.71
CA ALA A 129 17.85 12.71 50.66
C ALA A 129 19.27 13.29 50.75
N ASP A 130 20.09 12.84 51.72
CA ASP A 130 21.47 13.29 51.89
C ASP A 130 22.34 13.01 50.66
N MET A 131 22.32 11.77 50.14
CA MET A 131 23.07 11.42 48.92
C MET A 131 22.63 12.27 47.73
N THR A 132 21.33 12.55 47.60
CA THR A 132 20.80 13.38 46.50
C THR A 132 21.25 14.84 46.59
N GLU A 133 21.26 15.41 47.79
CA GLU A 133 21.78 16.75 48.06
C GLU A 133 23.29 16.84 47.81
N LEU A 134 24.07 15.87 48.30
CA LEU A 134 25.52 15.83 48.08
C LEU A 134 25.88 15.63 46.60
N CYS A 135 25.09 14.88 45.85
CA CYS A 135 25.24 14.76 44.39
C CYS A 135 25.07 16.09 43.64
N LYS A 136 24.41 17.11 44.23
CA LYS A 136 24.38 18.47 43.64
C LYS A 136 25.77 19.13 43.64
N GLY A 137 26.75 18.61 44.38
CA GLY A 137 28.13 19.09 44.31
C GLY A 137 28.80 18.91 42.94
N VAL A 138 28.33 17.97 42.10
CA VAL A 138 28.91 17.70 40.77
C VAL A 138 28.09 18.37 39.67
N GLN A 139 28.52 19.57 39.29
CA GLN A 139 27.85 20.38 38.26
C GLN A 139 28.36 20.13 36.82
N HIS A 140 29.39 19.30 36.65
CA HIS A 140 29.89 18.93 35.32
C HIS A 140 28.89 17.99 34.62
N PRO A 141 28.36 18.32 33.43
CA PRO A 141 27.26 17.57 32.82
C PRO A 141 27.47 16.07 32.66
N MET A 142 28.53 15.64 31.96
CA MET A 142 28.76 14.20 31.71
C MET A 142 28.98 13.43 33.01
N ARG A 143 29.94 13.86 33.84
CA ARG A 143 30.27 13.22 35.12
C ARG A 143 29.09 13.18 36.09
N GLY A 144 28.30 14.25 36.14
CA GLY A 144 27.11 14.34 36.98
C GLY A 144 25.99 13.41 36.50
N LEU A 145 25.75 13.32 35.19
CA LEU A 145 24.78 12.38 34.61
C LEU A 145 25.13 10.92 34.95
N PHE A 146 26.40 10.54 34.78
CA PHE A 146 26.86 9.19 35.11
C PHE A 146 26.80 8.89 36.61
N LEU A 147 27.18 9.85 37.45
CA LEU A 147 27.08 9.72 38.91
C LEU A 147 25.61 9.56 39.37
N ARG A 148 24.69 10.34 38.78
CA ARG A 148 23.26 10.25 39.09
C ARG A 148 22.61 8.97 38.55
N TYR A 149 23.07 8.49 37.41
CA TYR A 149 22.70 7.18 36.90
C TYR A 149 23.21 6.07 37.84
N TYR A 150 24.44 6.19 38.34
CA TYR A 150 24.98 5.27 39.34
C TYR A 150 24.15 5.27 40.63
N LEU A 151 23.81 6.44 41.16
CA LEU A 151 22.94 6.61 42.33
C LEU A 151 21.61 5.86 42.14
N SER A 152 20.92 6.10 41.03
CA SER A 152 19.65 5.43 40.71
C SER A 152 19.81 3.91 40.61
N GLN A 153 20.89 3.42 40.02
CA GLN A 153 21.13 1.97 39.89
C GLN A 153 21.48 1.29 41.22
N MET A 154 22.23 1.95 42.11
CA MET A 154 22.60 1.37 43.41
C MET A 154 21.43 1.37 44.40
N CYS A 155 20.47 2.28 44.24
CA CYS A 155 19.31 2.40 45.13
C CYS A 155 18.05 1.69 44.61
N LYS A 156 18.09 1.07 43.42
CA LYS A 156 16.90 0.52 42.73
C LYS A 156 16.07 -0.48 43.56
N ASP A 157 16.73 -1.28 44.38
CA ASP A 157 16.17 -2.35 45.22
C ASP A 157 15.96 -1.89 46.68
N LYS A 158 16.10 -0.59 46.95
CA LYS A 158 16.21 -0.01 48.29
C LYS A 158 15.32 1.24 48.44
N LEU A 159 14.36 1.42 47.54
CA LEU A 159 13.42 2.53 47.59
C LEU A 159 12.27 2.19 48.56
N PRO A 160 11.81 3.16 49.37
CA PRO A 160 10.57 3.02 50.13
C PRO A 160 9.38 3.06 49.16
N ASP A 161 8.87 1.89 48.80
CA ASP A 161 7.76 1.70 47.86
C ASP A 161 6.70 0.82 48.53
N VAL A 162 5.49 0.81 48.01
CA VAL A 162 4.36 0.05 48.57
C VAL A 162 4.73 -1.44 48.61
N GLY A 163 4.71 -2.04 49.80
CA GLY A 163 5.09 -3.44 50.00
C GLY A 163 6.59 -3.71 50.09
N SER A 164 7.43 -2.66 50.07
CA SER A 164 8.88 -2.81 50.20
C SER A 164 9.31 -2.97 51.66
N GLU A 165 10.43 -3.68 51.89
CA GLU A 165 11.00 -3.86 53.22
C GLU A 165 11.48 -2.56 53.90
N PHE A 166 11.50 -1.47 53.14
CA PHE A 166 11.95 -0.14 53.56
C PHE A 166 10.77 0.83 53.78
N GLU A 167 9.53 0.38 53.58
CA GLU A 167 8.30 1.11 53.89
C GLU A 167 8.02 1.11 55.41
N GLY A 168 7.73 2.28 55.98
CA GLY A 168 7.42 2.43 57.40
C GLY A 168 7.35 3.88 57.87
N GLU A 169 6.64 4.14 58.98
CA GLU A 169 6.42 5.50 59.51
C GLU A 169 7.73 6.28 59.77
N ASP A 170 8.80 5.58 60.15
CA ASP A 170 10.12 6.17 60.40
C ASP A 170 11.13 5.94 59.25
N SER A 171 10.87 5.07 58.27
CA SER A 171 11.84 4.66 57.24
C SER A 171 11.63 5.30 55.86
N GLY A 172 10.40 5.71 55.55
CA GLY A 172 10.03 6.42 54.32
C GLY A 172 8.74 5.90 53.67
N SER A 173 8.20 6.70 52.76
CA SER A 173 6.97 6.43 52.01
C SER A 173 7.18 6.45 50.49
N LEU A 174 6.17 6.03 49.73
CA LEU A 174 6.13 6.18 48.26
C LEU A 174 6.44 7.62 47.81
N GLU A 175 5.95 8.62 48.53
CA GLU A 175 6.20 10.04 48.21
C GLU A 175 7.69 10.38 48.30
N ASP A 176 8.40 9.82 49.28
CA ASP A 176 9.83 10.03 49.45
C ASP A 176 10.64 9.37 48.32
N ALA A 177 10.26 8.16 47.89
CA ALA A 177 10.87 7.51 46.72
C ALA A 177 10.59 8.29 45.44
N PHE A 178 9.36 8.77 45.27
CA PHE A 178 8.96 9.59 44.13
C PHE A 178 9.74 10.91 44.09
N ASP A 179 9.81 11.65 45.20
CA ASP A 179 10.52 12.93 45.28
C ASP A 179 12.04 12.76 45.12
N PHE A 180 12.62 11.66 45.60
CA PHE A 180 14.01 11.27 45.33
C PHE A 180 14.27 11.10 43.83
N LEU A 181 13.46 10.27 43.16
CA LEU A 181 13.59 10.01 41.72
C LEU A 181 13.30 11.25 40.87
N LEU A 182 12.30 12.05 41.26
CA LEU A 182 11.95 13.31 40.60
C LEU A 182 13.06 14.35 40.74
N THR A 183 13.67 14.47 41.92
CA THR A 183 14.82 15.37 42.12
C THR A 183 16.01 14.91 41.28
N ASN A 184 16.28 13.60 41.23
CA ASN A 184 17.34 13.07 40.39
C ASN A 184 17.07 13.30 38.90
N PHE A 185 15.81 13.16 38.46
CA PHE A 185 15.37 13.48 37.11
C PHE A 185 15.52 14.96 36.77
N ALA A 186 15.10 15.86 37.67
CA ALA A 186 15.18 17.31 37.48
C ALA A 186 16.64 17.76 37.34
N GLU A 187 17.52 17.30 38.23
CA GLU A 187 18.95 17.65 38.17
C GLU A 187 19.64 17.02 36.95
N SER A 188 19.30 15.78 36.60
CA SER A 188 19.82 15.15 35.37
C SER A 188 19.40 15.91 34.11
N THR A 189 18.15 16.37 34.06
CA THR A 189 17.64 17.20 32.97
C THR A 189 18.37 18.54 32.91
N ARG A 190 18.61 19.21 34.04
CA ARG A 190 19.39 20.46 34.10
C ARG A 190 20.82 20.27 33.62
N LEU A 191 21.50 19.19 34.04
CA LEU A 191 22.84 18.86 33.56
C LEU A 191 22.86 18.62 32.05
N TRP A 192 21.87 17.89 31.55
CA TRP A 192 21.75 17.59 30.13
C TRP A 192 21.47 18.83 29.28
N VAL A 193 20.60 19.75 29.73
CA VAL A 193 20.39 21.05 29.07
C VAL A 193 21.62 21.95 29.16
N ARG A 194 22.38 21.87 30.26
CA ARG A 194 23.65 22.61 30.40
C ARG A 194 24.68 22.20 29.36
N MET A 195 24.68 20.94 28.90
CA MET A 195 25.56 20.50 27.80
C MET A 195 25.37 21.35 26.54
N GLN A 196 24.16 21.85 26.27
CA GLN A 196 23.90 22.67 25.08
C GLN A 196 24.76 23.95 25.06
N HIS A 197 24.97 24.52 26.24
CA HIS A 197 25.59 25.84 26.45
C HIS A 197 27.10 25.74 26.79
N GLN A 198 27.66 24.54 26.87
CA GLN A 198 29.07 24.34 27.20
C GLN A 198 29.95 24.41 25.94
N GLY A 199 30.97 25.27 25.93
CA GLY A 199 31.94 25.35 24.83
C GLY A 199 31.55 26.31 23.70
N ALA A 200 32.32 26.30 22.60
CA ALA A 200 32.17 27.27 21.51
C ALA A 200 30.93 27.01 20.64
N VAL A 201 30.36 28.06 20.03
CA VAL A 201 29.14 27.97 19.18
C VAL A 201 29.34 27.01 18.00
N LYS A 202 30.55 26.96 17.42
CA LYS A 202 30.92 26.09 16.29
C LYS A 202 30.73 24.59 16.59
N ASP A 203 30.81 24.18 17.85
CA ASP A 203 30.72 22.78 18.26
C ASP A 203 29.28 22.35 18.60
N ARG A 204 28.28 23.22 18.36
CA ARG A 204 26.86 22.98 18.71
C ARG A 204 26.32 21.68 18.12
N VAL A 205 26.53 21.42 16.83
CA VAL A 205 26.04 20.20 16.15
C VAL A 205 26.63 18.93 16.78
N ARG A 206 27.93 18.97 17.12
CA ARG A 206 28.60 17.88 17.82
C ARG A 206 27.97 17.64 19.19
N ARG A 207 27.68 18.71 19.95
CA ARG A 207 27.03 18.61 21.27
C ARG A 207 25.62 18.08 21.20
N GLU A 208 24.83 18.46 20.20
CA GLU A 208 23.49 17.92 20.01
C GLU A 208 23.53 16.39 19.77
N ARG A 209 24.49 15.90 18.97
CA ARG A 209 24.72 14.45 18.82
C ARG A 209 25.14 13.78 20.14
N GLU A 210 26.10 14.36 20.84
CA GLU A 210 26.57 13.86 22.14
C GLU A 210 25.44 13.85 23.21
N ARG A 211 24.55 14.85 23.18
CA ARG A 211 23.35 14.92 24.02
C ARG A 211 22.37 13.80 23.68
N LEU A 212 22.16 13.51 22.40
CA LEU A 212 21.29 12.41 21.97
C LEU A 212 21.83 11.04 22.40
N ASP A 213 23.15 10.83 22.40
CA ASP A 213 23.75 9.59 22.91
C ASP A 213 23.49 9.41 24.43
N LEU A 214 23.50 10.52 25.20
CA LEU A 214 23.32 10.50 26.67
C LEU A 214 21.86 10.57 27.14
N ARG A 215 20.90 10.78 26.24
CA ARG A 215 19.47 10.98 26.59
C ARG A 215 18.90 9.82 27.44
N VAL A 216 19.36 8.60 27.17
CA VAL A 216 18.92 7.37 27.87
C VAL A 216 19.21 7.44 29.37
N LEU A 217 20.28 8.13 29.79
CA LEU A 217 20.60 8.29 31.22
C LEU A 217 19.56 9.14 31.95
N VAL A 218 19.00 10.14 31.26
CA VAL A 218 17.92 10.98 31.80
C VAL A 218 16.62 10.18 31.82
N GLY A 219 16.29 9.52 30.71
CA GLY A 219 15.09 8.69 30.57
C GLY A 219 15.04 7.51 31.54
N ALA A 220 16.20 6.97 31.96
CA ALA A 220 16.27 5.91 32.96
C ALA A 220 15.58 6.27 34.29
N ASN A 221 15.56 7.55 34.68
CA ASN A 221 14.83 7.98 35.88
C ASN A 221 13.31 7.84 35.71
N LEU A 222 12.77 8.16 34.53
CA LEU A 222 11.34 7.96 34.23
C LEU A 222 11.01 6.46 34.21
N VAL A 223 11.90 5.63 33.68
CA VAL A 223 11.74 4.16 33.72
C VAL A 223 11.70 3.65 35.15
N ARG A 224 12.49 4.22 36.06
CA ARG A 224 12.42 3.86 37.48
C ARG A 224 11.13 4.33 38.14
N LEU A 225 10.63 5.51 37.77
CA LEU A 225 9.35 6.00 38.27
C LEU A 225 8.18 5.09 37.86
N SER A 226 8.17 4.56 36.64
CA SER A 226 7.09 3.65 36.20
C SER A 226 7.19 2.24 36.77
N GLN A 227 8.33 1.87 37.36
CA GLN A 227 8.55 0.58 38.01
C GLN A 227 8.13 0.55 39.47
N LEU A 228 7.76 1.69 40.06
CA LEU A 228 7.24 1.74 41.42
C LEU A 228 5.87 1.04 41.47
N GLU A 229 5.69 0.10 42.40
CA GLU A 229 4.42 -0.62 42.59
C GLU A 229 3.32 0.34 43.05
N GLY A 230 3.68 1.39 43.80
CA GLY A 230 2.76 2.46 44.18
C GLY A 230 2.31 3.39 43.04
N MET A 231 2.84 3.25 41.82
CA MET A 231 2.46 4.05 40.66
C MET A 231 1.11 3.59 40.07
N THR A 232 0.03 3.83 40.81
CA THR A 232 -1.34 3.57 40.33
C THR A 232 -1.79 4.64 39.33
N VAL A 233 -2.85 4.36 38.55
CA VAL A 233 -3.42 5.30 37.58
C VAL A 233 -3.86 6.62 38.23
N GLU A 234 -4.44 6.55 39.43
CA GLU A 234 -4.88 7.71 40.21
C GLU A 234 -3.68 8.54 40.68
N TYR A 235 -2.67 7.90 41.27
CA TYR A 235 -1.46 8.59 41.72
C TYR A 235 -0.70 9.23 40.54
N TYR A 236 -0.66 8.54 39.40
CA TYR A 236 -0.05 9.07 38.19
C TYR A 236 -0.76 10.34 37.70
N LYS A 237 -2.09 10.30 37.60
CA LYS A 237 -2.93 11.40 37.10
C LYS A 237 -2.91 12.62 38.03
N ASP A 238 -2.99 12.39 39.34
CA ASP A 238 -3.20 13.48 40.29
C ASP A 238 -1.88 14.08 40.80
N THR A 239 -0.82 13.27 40.91
CA THR A 239 0.45 13.68 41.53
C THR A 239 1.65 13.56 40.61
N ALA A 240 1.87 12.40 39.98
CA ALA A 240 3.12 12.15 39.27
C ALA A 240 3.26 12.97 37.98
N LEU A 241 2.26 12.92 37.10
CA LEU A 241 2.29 13.60 35.81
C LEU A 241 2.39 15.12 35.96
N PRO A 242 1.60 15.81 36.82
CA PRO A 242 1.74 17.25 37.01
C PRO A 242 3.14 17.68 37.44
N LYS A 243 3.76 16.95 38.38
CA LYS A 243 5.12 17.23 38.86
C LYS A 243 6.18 16.96 37.77
N ILE A 244 6.05 15.90 36.97
CA ILE A 244 6.94 15.61 35.83
C ILE A 244 6.77 16.69 34.74
N ALA A 245 5.53 17.05 34.43
CA ALA A 245 5.16 18.06 33.44
C ALA A 245 5.79 19.42 33.76
N GLU A 246 5.79 19.83 35.03
CA GLU A 246 6.47 21.04 35.48
C GLU A 246 7.96 21.03 35.12
N GLN A 247 8.66 19.91 35.38
CA GLN A 247 10.08 19.79 35.05
C GLN A 247 10.34 19.85 33.54
N VAL A 248 9.44 19.28 32.72
CA VAL A 248 9.53 19.35 31.25
C VAL A 248 9.33 20.79 30.76
N VAL A 249 8.39 21.55 31.31
CA VAL A 249 8.16 22.96 30.91
C VAL A 249 9.33 23.85 31.35
N VAL A 250 9.86 23.64 32.55
CA VAL A 250 10.95 24.45 33.14
C VAL A 250 12.26 24.30 32.36
N CYS A 251 12.50 23.18 31.67
CA CYS A 251 13.79 22.94 31.01
C CYS A 251 14.07 23.89 29.83
N LYS A 252 13.01 24.43 29.18
CA LYS A 252 13.07 25.43 28.09
C LYS A 252 14.06 25.10 26.96
N ASP A 253 14.28 23.81 26.67
CA ASP A 253 15.16 23.33 25.61
C ASP A 253 14.39 22.38 24.68
N ALA A 254 14.36 22.68 23.39
CA ALA A 254 13.49 21.99 22.44
C ALA A 254 13.83 20.49 22.30
N LEU A 255 15.13 20.16 22.19
CA LEU A 255 15.60 18.78 22.07
C LEU A 255 15.24 17.96 23.32
N ALA A 256 15.39 18.57 24.50
CA ALA A 256 15.04 17.92 25.76
C ALA A 256 13.53 17.70 25.89
N GLN A 257 12.72 18.71 25.61
CA GLN A 257 11.27 18.61 25.71
C GLN A 257 10.71 17.54 24.77
N GLN A 258 11.18 17.48 23.52
CA GLN A 258 10.76 16.46 22.56
C GLN A 258 11.05 15.05 23.08
N TYR A 259 12.30 14.78 23.48
CA TYR A 259 12.69 13.46 23.98
C TYR A 259 11.95 13.08 25.27
N LEU A 260 11.75 14.03 26.19
CA LEU A 260 11.08 13.75 27.46
C LEU A 260 9.59 13.43 27.26
N LEU A 261 8.91 14.13 26.35
CA LEU A 261 7.53 13.81 25.98
C LEU A 261 7.43 12.41 25.37
N ASP A 262 8.31 12.07 24.41
CA ASP A 262 8.38 10.72 23.84
C ASP A 262 8.67 9.67 24.92
N CYS A 263 9.57 9.97 25.85
CA CYS A 263 9.92 9.07 26.94
C CYS A 263 8.74 8.84 27.89
N ILE A 264 7.93 9.87 28.20
CA ILE A 264 6.70 9.72 28.98
C ILE A 264 5.74 8.77 28.25
N ILE A 265 5.53 8.98 26.95
CA ILE A 265 4.67 8.10 26.14
C ILE A 265 5.17 6.67 26.18
N LEU A 266 6.48 6.43 26.01
CA LEU A 266 7.06 5.09 25.94
C LEU A 266 7.05 4.33 27.27
N VAL A 267 7.27 5.03 28.38
CA VAL A 267 7.60 4.41 29.67
C VAL A 267 6.39 4.08 30.53
N PHE A 268 5.35 4.91 30.50
CA PHE A 268 4.13 4.68 31.27
C PHE A 268 3.13 3.78 30.51
N SER A 269 2.20 3.16 31.24
CA SER A 269 1.18 2.26 30.69
C SER A 269 0.12 3.02 29.89
N ASP A 270 -0.59 2.31 29.01
CA ASP A 270 -1.65 2.87 28.18
C ASP A 270 -2.86 3.34 29.00
N GLU A 271 -3.17 2.66 30.11
CA GLU A 271 -4.22 3.03 31.06
C GLU A 271 -3.95 4.40 31.71
N CYS A 272 -2.68 4.65 32.08
CA CYS A 272 -2.26 5.95 32.58
C CYS A 272 -2.46 7.04 31.52
N HIS A 273 -2.06 6.78 30.27
CA HIS A 273 -2.23 7.73 29.17
C HIS A 273 -3.69 8.03 28.87
N LEU A 274 -4.59 7.04 28.91
CA LEU A 274 -6.02 7.25 28.73
C LEU A 274 -6.63 8.10 29.85
N ALA A 275 -6.23 7.87 31.10
CA ALA A 275 -6.74 8.60 32.25
C ALA A 275 -6.24 10.05 32.34
N SER A 276 -5.07 10.34 31.75
CA SER A 276 -4.41 11.64 31.81
C SER A 276 -4.21 12.31 30.44
N LEU A 277 -4.93 11.87 29.40
CA LEU A 277 -4.73 12.33 28.03
C LEU A 277 -4.84 13.85 27.89
N ASP A 278 -5.87 14.44 28.48
CA ASP A 278 -6.11 15.89 28.49
C ASP A 278 -4.94 16.67 29.12
N GLN A 279 -4.41 16.17 30.24
CA GLN A 279 -3.26 16.78 30.91
C GLN A 279 -1.99 16.70 30.05
N PHE A 280 -1.77 15.57 29.38
CA PHE A 280 -0.61 15.36 28.50
C PHE A 280 -0.69 16.24 27.23
N LEU A 281 -1.86 16.31 26.58
CA LEU A 281 -2.05 17.16 25.40
C LEU A 281 -1.94 18.65 25.77
N SER A 282 -2.50 19.05 26.92
CA SER A 282 -2.31 20.39 27.48
C SER A 282 -0.83 20.70 27.79
N LEU A 283 -0.04 19.72 28.25
CA LEU A 283 1.40 19.86 28.43
C LEU A 283 2.10 20.05 27.07
N ALA A 284 1.73 19.26 26.06
CA ALA A 284 2.30 19.38 24.71
C ALA A 284 2.09 20.78 24.13
N MET A 285 1.03 21.50 24.50
CA MET A 285 0.82 22.89 24.04
C MET A 285 1.68 23.93 24.77
N LYS A 286 2.16 23.63 25.99
CA LYS A 286 2.97 24.54 26.83
C LYS A 286 4.47 24.49 26.54
N VAL A 287 4.93 23.58 25.68
CA VAL A 287 6.35 23.44 25.35
C VAL A 287 6.85 24.58 24.44
N GLN A 288 8.18 24.67 24.28
CA GLN A 288 8.79 25.69 23.41
C GLN A 288 8.32 25.53 21.95
N PRO A 289 8.12 26.63 21.21
CA PRO A 289 7.65 26.57 19.82
C PRO A 289 8.63 25.87 18.86
N GLY A 290 9.90 25.68 19.27
CA GLY A 290 10.89 24.93 18.51
C GLY A 290 10.82 23.41 18.68
N VAL A 291 9.90 22.89 19.51
CA VAL A 291 9.70 21.45 19.68
C VAL A 291 8.88 20.90 18.52
N ASP A 292 9.37 19.83 17.90
CA ASP A 292 8.60 19.09 16.92
C ASP A 292 7.62 18.13 17.62
N LEU A 293 6.34 18.53 17.67
CA LEU A 293 5.27 17.79 18.32
C LEU A 293 4.69 16.68 17.44
N ASN A 294 4.94 16.69 16.13
CA ASN A 294 4.39 15.71 15.20
C ASN A 294 4.77 14.26 15.57
N PRO A 295 6.05 13.90 15.76
CA PRO A 295 6.41 12.53 16.14
C PRO A 295 5.82 12.11 17.49
N VAL A 296 5.71 13.05 18.44
CA VAL A 296 5.14 12.80 19.78
C VAL A 296 3.67 12.42 19.66
N LEU A 297 2.87 13.21 18.93
CA LEU A 297 1.44 12.98 18.75
C LEU A 297 1.17 11.71 17.92
N VAL A 298 1.95 11.48 16.85
CA VAL A 298 1.83 10.27 16.02
C VAL A 298 2.14 9.01 16.83
N ASN A 299 3.19 9.03 17.65
CA ASN A 299 3.54 7.92 18.54
C ASN A 299 2.41 7.64 19.54
N LEU A 300 1.85 8.68 20.17
CA LEU A 300 0.75 8.56 21.11
C LEU A 300 -0.50 7.95 20.45
N MET A 301 -0.93 8.48 19.31
CA MET A 301 -2.11 7.99 18.59
C MET A 301 -1.94 6.57 18.09
N THR A 302 -0.77 6.23 17.54
CA THR A 302 -0.47 4.86 17.08
C THR A 302 -0.50 3.87 18.23
N ARG A 303 0.08 4.25 19.37
CA ARG A 303 0.11 3.42 20.58
C ARG A 303 -1.29 3.19 21.14
N LEU A 304 -2.08 4.26 21.31
CA LEU A 304 -3.46 4.16 21.79
C LEU A 304 -4.36 3.38 20.83
N CYS A 305 -4.21 3.59 19.52
CA CYS A 305 -5.00 2.83 18.54
C CYS A 305 -4.74 1.32 18.64
N ASN A 306 -3.48 0.92 18.73
CA ASN A 306 -3.11 -0.49 18.87
C ASN A 306 -3.63 -1.10 20.18
N PHE A 307 -3.59 -0.34 21.28
CA PHE A 307 -4.12 -0.77 22.57
C PHE A 307 -5.65 -0.95 22.55
N LEU A 308 -6.38 0.04 22.03
CA LEU A 308 -7.85 0.02 22.00
C LEU A 308 -8.42 -1.03 21.03
N LYS A 309 -7.70 -1.36 19.96
CA LYS A 309 -8.02 -2.51 19.10
C LYS A 309 -7.99 -3.84 19.86
N GLN A 310 -7.08 -3.97 20.82
CA GLN A 310 -6.94 -5.19 21.63
C GLN A 310 -7.90 -5.19 22.83
N ASN A 311 -8.15 -4.01 23.43
CA ASN A 311 -8.99 -3.85 24.61
C ASN A 311 -10.04 -2.75 24.43
N PRO A 312 -11.18 -3.05 23.75
CA PRO A 312 -12.23 -2.05 23.50
C PRO A 312 -12.94 -1.56 24.77
N GLU A 313 -12.97 -2.38 25.82
CA GLU A 313 -13.63 -2.07 27.10
C GLU A 313 -12.81 -1.14 28.01
N ALA A 314 -11.54 -0.88 27.67
CA ALA A 314 -10.64 -0.05 28.47
C ALA A 314 -10.91 1.45 28.36
N LEU A 315 -11.87 1.88 27.52
CA LEU A 315 -12.24 3.30 27.43
C LEU A 315 -12.98 3.73 28.71
N PRO A 316 -12.49 4.74 29.45
CA PRO A 316 -13.25 5.33 30.54
C PRO A 316 -14.56 5.91 29.99
N GLY A 317 -15.69 5.47 30.54
CA GLY A 317 -17.00 5.96 30.13
C GLY A 317 -17.09 7.48 30.35
N GLY A 318 -17.12 8.25 29.26
CA GLY A 318 -17.26 9.71 29.28
C GLY A 318 -16.13 10.50 28.61
N THR A 319 -15.04 9.86 28.17
CA THR A 319 -13.96 10.56 27.46
C THR A 319 -14.16 10.48 25.94
N ASP A 320 -14.49 11.59 25.29
CA ASP A 320 -14.47 11.68 23.82
C ASP A 320 -13.04 11.88 23.32
N LEU A 321 -12.39 10.76 22.95
CA LEU A 321 -11.03 10.76 22.43
C LEU A 321 -10.89 11.58 21.14
N PHE A 322 -11.93 11.61 20.29
CA PHE A 322 -11.87 12.34 19.04
C PHE A 322 -11.82 13.85 19.32
N ASP A 323 -12.73 14.37 20.15
CA ASP A 323 -12.78 15.81 20.45
C ASP A 323 -11.53 16.31 21.18
N LEU A 324 -10.91 15.48 22.03
CA LEU A 324 -9.64 15.80 22.69
C LEU A 324 -8.51 15.95 21.66
N PHE A 325 -8.28 14.92 20.83
CA PHE A 325 -7.23 15.00 19.80
C PHE A 325 -7.52 16.11 18.80
N ARG A 326 -8.78 16.25 18.37
CA ARG A 326 -9.23 17.30 17.45
C ARG A 326 -8.86 18.69 17.94
N THR A 327 -9.23 19.03 19.18
CA THR A 327 -9.02 20.38 19.73
C THR A 327 -7.54 20.76 19.70
N HIS A 328 -6.66 19.83 20.08
CA HIS A 328 -5.23 20.08 20.13
C HIS A 328 -4.55 20.00 18.75
N ILE A 329 -4.97 19.09 17.87
CA ILE A 329 -4.44 18.99 16.50
C ILE A 329 -4.85 20.22 15.69
N ASP A 330 -6.10 20.68 15.80
CA ASP A 330 -6.56 21.90 15.12
C ASP A 330 -5.78 23.13 15.62
N GLU A 331 -5.46 23.20 16.93
CA GLU A 331 -4.59 24.25 17.47
C GLU A 331 -3.18 24.19 16.86
N VAL A 332 -2.57 23.00 16.77
CA VAL A 332 -1.25 22.80 16.14
C VAL A 332 -1.26 23.18 14.67
N VAL A 333 -2.28 22.75 13.92
CA VAL A 333 -2.45 23.02 12.49
C VAL A 333 -2.73 24.50 12.22
N SER A 334 -3.41 25.20 13.13
CA SER A 334 -3.70 26.63 13.01
C SER A 334 -2.44 27.51 13.07
N ARG A 335 -1.33 27.03 13.69
CA ARG A 335 -0.08 27.78 13.82
C ARG A 335 0.49 28.14 12.43
N PRO A 336 1.04 29.35 12.25
CA PRO A 336 1.65 29.73 10.98
C PRO A 336 2.91 28.90 10.72
N LEU A 337 3.11 28.45 9.48
CA LEU A 337 4.34 27.81 9.07
C LEU A 337 5.50 28.79 9.25
N SER A 338 6.62 28.33 9.81
CA SER A 338 7.84 29.13 9.87
C SER A 338 8.41 29.23 8.46
N THR A 339 8.28 30.41 7.83
CA THR A 339 8.81 30.68 6.48
C THR A 339 10.33 30.71 6.54
N GLY A 340 10.97 29.61 6.14
CA GLY A 340 12.37 29.62 5.75
C GLY A 340 12.55 30.46 4.47
N ALA A 341 13.27 31.57 4.57
CA ALA A 341 13.83 32.37 3.48
C ALA A 341 12.84 32.90 2.41
N THR A 342 12.42 34.16 2.57
CA THR A 342 11.99 34.99 1.43
C THR A 342 13.21 35.31 0.55
N ALA A 343 13.20 34.84 -0.69
CA ALA A 343 14.09 35.28 -1.76
C ALA A 343 13.82 36.77 -2.08
N GLY A 344 14.88 37.46 -2.49
CA GLY A 344 15.01 38.91 -2.38
C GLY A 344 14.06 39.77 -3.21
N SER A 345 13.72 40.93 -2.63
CA SER A 345 13.57 42.16 -3.41
C SER A 345 13.75 43.39 -2.51
N SER A 346 14.87 44.10 -2.68
CA SER A 346 14.89 45.58 -2.77
C SER A 346 16.30 46.09 -3.15
N PRO A 347 16.39 47.21 -3.89
CA PRO A 347 17.55 47.55 -4.70
C PRO A 347 18.62 48.38 -3.97
N LEU A 348 19.84 48.27 -4.52
CA LEU A 348 21.07 49.05 -4.33
C LEU A 348 20.96 50.45 -3.67
N GLY A 349 21.84 50.70 -2.69
CA GLY A 349 22.23 52.03 -2.22
C GLY A 349 23.41 51.99 -1.23
N LEU A 350 24.59 52.45 -1.68
CA LEU A 350 25.81 52.64 -0.88
C LEU A 350 25.66 53.81 0.12
N GLY A 351 26.19 53.70 1.34
CA GLY A 351 26.32 54.82 2.27
C GLY A 351 26.79 54.47 3.69
N ASP A 352 28.00 54.93 3.99
CA ASP A 352 28.83 54.92 5.20
C ASP A 352 28.23 54.97 6.64
N SER A 353 28.94 54.26 7.52
CA SER A 353 29.45 54.66 8.85
C SER A 353 28.56 54.78 10.10
N SER A 354 29.10 54.17 11.17
CA SER A 354 29.03 54.53 12.61
C SER A 354 27.90 53.98 13.50
N THR A 355 28.35 53.17 14.48
CA THR A 355 27.90 53.07 15.88
C THR A 355 26.48 52.61 16.23
N SER A 356 26.33 51.32 16.57
CA SER A 356 25.88 50.85 17.91
C SER A 356 25.67 49.33 17.88
N SER A 357 26.60 48.59 18.49
CA SER A 357 26.54 47.13 18.60
C SER A 357 25.53 46.72 19.68
N ALA A 358 24.28 46.53 19.27
CA ALA A 358 23.33 45.65 19.93
C ALA A 358 23.17 44.42 19.02
N THR A 359 23.99 43.39 19.24
CA THR A 359 23.87 42.12 18.50
C THR A 359 22.62 41.38 18.96
N ALA A 360 21.61 41.39 18.09
CA ALA A 360 20.40 40.63 18.17
C ALA A 360 20.70 39.12 18.28
N ASN A 361 20.29 38.54 19.41
CA ASN A 361 19.91 37.14 19.49
C ASN A 361 18.62 36.94 18.69
N GLY A 362 18.61 36.02 17.73
CA GLY A 362 17.36 35.68 17.05
C GLY A 362 17.52 34.67 15.94
N ALA A 363 17.03 33.46 16.19
CA ALA A 363 16.49 32.50 15.22
C ALA A 363 17.44 31.97 14.13
N GLY A 364 17.96 30.76 14.36
CA GLY A 364 18.58 29.93 13.33
C GLY A 364 18.91 28.55 13.89
N GLY A 365 17.96 27.61 13.75
CA GLY A 365 18.14 26.21 14.15
C GLY A 365 16.94 25.53 14.81
N SER A 366 15.70 25.94 14.50
CA SER A 366 14.51 25.12 14.71
C SER A 366 14.20 24.42 13.38
N ASN A 367 13.98 23.10 13.37
CA ASN A 367 13.25 22.49 12.25
C ASN A 367 11.91 23.24 12.17
N PRO A 368 11.63 23.99 11.09
CA PRO A 368 10.34 24.65 10.96
C PRO A 368 9.27 23.55 10.88
N MET A 369 8.13 23.71 11.56
CA MET A 369 6.94 22.92 11.23
C MET A 369 6.69 23.09 9.74
N THR A 370 6.89 22.01 8.97
CA THR A 370 6.74 22.02 7.51
C THR A 370 5.34 21.56 7.13
N LEU A 371 4.88 21.97 5.94
CA LEU A 371 3.58 21.55 5.41
C LEU A 371 3.44 20.02 5.32
N PRO A 372 4.44 19.24 4.82
CA PRO A 372 4.36 17.78 4.82
C PRO A 372 4.14 17.18 6.21
N ALA A 373 4.85 17.67 7.23
CA ALA A 373 4.79 17.11 8.57
C ALA A 373 3.42 17.33 9.25
N LEU A 374 2.77 18.47 9.00
CA LEU A 374 1.40 18.72 9.47
C LEU A 374 0.37 17.86 8.73
N LEU A 375 0.56 17.63 7.42
CA LEU A 375 -0.32 16.74 6.64
C LEU A 375 -0.15 15.29 7.07
N GLU A 376 1.05 14.84 7.40
CA GLU A 376 1.30 13.50 7.97
C GLU A 376 0.66 13.30 9.34
N LEU A 377 0.63 14.34 10.18
CA LEU A 377 -0.13 14.33 11.43
C LEU A 377 -1.62 14.12 11.15
N LEU A 378 -2.18 14.85 10.17
CA LEU A 378 -3.57 14.66 9.74
C LEU A 378 -3.81 13.27 9.12
N CYS A 379 -2.88 12.70 8.35
CA CYS A 379 -2.97 11.31 7.86
C CYS A 379 -3.04 10.33 9.02
N SER A 380 -2.17 10.50 10.02
CA SER A 380 -2.15 9.66 11.21
C SER A 380 -3.46 9.78 11.98
N PHE A 381 -4.05 10.99 12.02
CA PHE A 381 -5.32 11.23 12.70
C PHE A 381 -6.50 10.65 11.94
N LEU A 382 -6.46 10.70 10.61
CA LEU A 382 -7.40 10.00 9.75
C LEU A 382 -7.34 8.49 9.97
N HIS A 383 -6.14 7.89 9.97
CA HIS A 383 -5.98 6.45 10.24
C HIS A 383 -6.49 6.08 11.63
N PHE A 384 -6.22 6.89 12.65
CA PHE A 384 -6.78 6.71 13.98
C PHE A 384 -8.32 6.70 13.96
N CYS A 385 -8.95 7.63 13.24
CA CYS A 385 -10.41 7.68 13.10
C CYS A 385 -10.97 6.48 12.33
N LEU A 386 -10.33 6.10 11.22
CA LEU A 386 -10.73 4.94 10.40
C LEU A 386 -10.63 3.62 11.17
N GLU A 387 -9.71 3.52 12.12
CA GLU A 387 -9.45 2.30 12.89
C GLU A 387 -10.33 2.14 14.12
N LEU A 388 -10.61 3.23 14.83
CA LEU A 388 -11.39 3.19 16.07
C LEU A 388 -12.87 3.53 15.86
N PHE A 389 -13.20 4.34 14.84
CA PHE A 389 -14.54 4.86 14.61
C PHE A 389 -14.99 4.72 13.13
N PRO A 390 -14.98 3.51 12.54
CA PRO A 390 -15.27 3.32 11.12
C PRO A 390 -16.69 3.75 10.69
N GLU A 391 -17.66 3.75 11.59
CA GLU A 391 -19.05 4.13 11.29
C GLU A 391 -19.30 5.65 11.31
N ARG A 392 -18.41 6.45 11.94
CA ARG A 392 -18.61 7.89 12.14
C ARG A 392 -17.93 8.69 11.02
N THR A 393 -18.64 8.87 9.91
CA THR A 393 -18.13 9.63 8.75
C THR A 393 -17.93 11.12 9.01
N GLU A 394 -18.59 11.68 10.02
CA GLU A 394 -18.43 13.09 10.44
C GLU A 394 -16.99 13.42 10.88
N TYR A 395 -16.32 12.46 11.53
CA TYR A 395 -14.94 12.62 11.98
C TYR A 395 -13.97 12.70 10.81
N ILE A 396 -14.20 11.88 9.78
CA ILE A 396 -13.43 11.88 8.54
C ILE A 396 -13.60 13.22 7.82
N ASP A 397 -14.84 13.73 7.74
CA ASP A 397 -15.11 15.02 7.09
C ASP A 397 -14.42 16.18 7.80
N HIS A 398 -14.36 16.18 9.14
CA HIS A 398 -13.62 17.19 9.90
C HIS A 398 -12.12 17.15 9.58
N VAL A 399 -11.49 15.97 9.56
CA VAL A 399 -10.07 15.84 9.22
C VAL A 399 -9.78 16.32 7.79
N LEU A 400 -10.66 15.97 6.83
CA LEU A 400 -10.57 16.45 5.47
C LEU A 400 -10.78 17.98 5.37
N GLY A 401 -11.65 18.56 6.20
CA GLY A 401 -11.83 20.00 6.34
C GLY A 401 -10.58 20.72 6.87
N SER A 402 -9.98 20.20 7.94
CA SER A 402 -8.70 20.73 8.47
C SER A 402 -7.57 20.61 7.43
N ALA A 403 -7.52 19.52 6.66
CA ALA A 403 -6.58 19.39 5.55
C ALA A 403 -6.85 20.40 4.42
N ALA A 404 -8.10 20.57 4.01
CA ALA A 404 -8.50 21.51 2.96
C ALA A 404 -8.13 22.96 3.32
N THR A 405 -8.41 23.38 4.56
CA THR A 405 -8.06 24.72 5.04
C THR A 405 -6.54 24.93 5.10
N LEU A 406 -5.78 23.92 5.53
CA LEU A 406 -4.32 23.96 5.59
C LEU A 406 -3.69 24.07 4.19
N VAL A 407 -4.18 23.28 3.23
CA VAL A 407 -3.72 23.29 1.83
C VAL A 407 -4.11 24.60 1.16
N GLN A 408 -5.34 25.09 1.34
CA GLN A 408 -5.80 26.35 0.77
C GLN A 408 -4.97 27.54 1.26
N ARG A 409 -4.57 27.54 2.54
CA ARG A 409 -3.69 28.57 3.12
C ARG A 409 -2.28 28.54 2.53
N ASN A 410 -1.79 27.38 2.10
CA ASN A 410 -0.40 27.15 1.67
C ASN A 410 -0.30 26.67 0.22
N LYS A 411 -1.24 27.05 -0.64
CA LYS A 411 -1.34 26.55 -2.02
C LYS A 411 -0.05 26.76 -2.83
N ALA A 412 0.61 27.91 -2.70
CA ALA A 412 1.85 28.20 -3.40
C ALA A 412 3.02 27.28 -3.00
N ALA A 413 3.05 26.79 -1.75
CA ALA A 413 4.07 25.85 -1.30
C ALA A 413 3.85 24.45 -1.89
N LEU A 414 2.58 24.04 -2.04
CA LEU A 414 2.22 22.78 -2.70
C LEU A 414 2.57 22.83 -4.19
N GLU A 415 2.23 23.92 -4.88
CA GLU A 415 2.55 24.12 -6.30
C GLU A 415 4.07 24.15 -6.56
N ALA A 416 4.86 24.77 -5.66
CA ALA A 416 6.31 24.78 -5.77
C ALA A 416 6.95 23.39 -5.60
N GLU A 417 6.39 22.55 -4.73
CA GLU A 417 6.83 21.15 -4.56
C GLU A 417 6.48 20.32 -5.82
N GLU A 418 5.31 20.56 -6.42
CA GLU A 418 4.88 19.93 -7.68
C GLU A 418 5.78 20.28 -8.88
N GLU A 419 6.33 21.49 -8.94
CA GLU A 419 7.29 21.89 -10.00
C GLU A 419 8.68 21.27 -9.82
N SER A 420 9.06 20.93 -8.58
CA SER A 420 10.40 20.45 -8.25
C SER A 420 10.65 18.97 -8.60
N ASP A 421 9.60 18.14 -8.66
CA ASP A 421 9.69 16.73 -9.04
C ASP A 421 8.60 16.32 -10.06
N PRO A 422 8.86 16.52 -11.37
CA PRO A 422 7.87 16.27 -12.42
C PRO A 422 7.63 14.77 -12.75
N ASP A 423 8.58 13.87 -12.46
CA ASP A 423 8.54 12.45 -12.89
C ASP A 423 8.88 11.42 -11.76
N GLY A 424 9.10 11.83 -10.50
CA GLY A 424 9.51 10.97 -9.36
C GLY A 424 8.39 10.60 -8.34
N PRO A 425 8.65 9.65 -7.40
CA PRO A 425 7.64 8.75 -6.85
C PRO A 425 6.77 9.41 -5.76
N ALA A 426 5.53 9.74 -6.11
CA ALA A 426 4.49 10.17 -5.17
C ALA A 426 3.84 8.98 -4.42
N GLU A 427 4.65 7.99 -4.02
CA GLU A 427 4.25 6.86 -3.17
C GLU A 427 4.96 6.88 -1.80
N GLY A 428 5.80 7.89 -1.54
CA GLY A 428 6.53 8.01 -0.28
C GLY A 428 5.79 8.85 0.77
N ARG A 429 5.62 8.29 1.98
CA ARG A 429 5.42 9.07 3.22
C ARG A 429 6.60 10.05 3.34
N GLY A 430 6.31 11.36 3.31
CA GLY A 430 7.34 12.41 3.40
C GLY A 430 7.06 13.67 2.59
N THR A 431 6.16 13.63 1.61
CA THR A 431 5.83 14.77 0.73
C THR A 431 4.46 15.33 1.03
N ALA A 432 4.24 16.64 0.80
CA ALA A 432 2.92 17.25 1.00
C ALA A 432 1.89 16.65 0.03
N VAL A 433 2.29 16.41 -1.22
CA VAL A 433 1.44 15.78 -2.24
C VAL A 433 1.09 14.34 -1.88
N GLY A 434 2.06 13.54 -1.42
CA GLY A 434 1.84 12.16 -1.00
C GLY A 434 0.87 12.06 0.19
N ALA A 435 1.01 12.96 1.17
CA ALA A 435 0.10 13.02 2.30
C ALA A 435 -1.34 13.39 1.89
N VAL A 436 -1.53 14.33 0.95
CA VAL A 436 -2.86 14.65 0.40
C VAL A 436 -3.48 13.47 -0.35
N VAL A 437 -2.67 12.74 -1.13
CA VAL A 437 -3.15 11.51 -1.81
C VAL A 437 -3.59 10.48 -0.78
N GLU A 438 -2.80 10.26 0.28
CA GLU A 438 -3.13 9.33 1.37
C GLU A 438 -4.42 9.75 2.10
N LEU A 439 -4.61 11.04 2.39
CA LEU A 439 -5.82 11.57 3.03
C LEU A 439 -7.09 11.30 2.21
N LEU A 440 -7.02 11.40 0.88
CA LEU A 440 -8.17 11.18 -0.01
C LEU A 440 -8.40 9.69 -0.31
N ALA A 441 -7.33 8.89 -0.42
CA ALA A 441 -7.42 7.49 -0.81
C ALA A 441 -7.65 6.52 0.36
N ALA A 442 -7.06 6.78 1.54
CA ALA A 442 -7.16 5.87 2.68
C ALA A 442 -8.61 5.55 3.10
N PRO A 443 -9.55 6.51 3.15
CA PRO A 443 -10.93 6.21 3.55
C PRO A 443 -11.65 5.28 2.56
N LEU A 444 -11.38 5.42 1.26
CA LEU A 444 -12.02 4.63 0.20
C LEU A 444 -11.56 3.17 0.18
N SER A 445 -10.41 2.88 0.77
CA SER A 445 -9.92 1.50 0.92
C SER A 445 -10.62 0.73 2.06
N ARG A 446 -11.23 1.44 3.02
CA ARG A 446 -11.77 0.85 4.26
C ARG A 446 -13.27 1.01 4.43
N ILE A 447 -13.89 2.02 3.80
CA ILE A 447 -15.30 2.37 3.98
C ILE A 447 -16.00 2.45 2.62
N SER A 448 -17.34 2.29 2.63
CA SER A 448 -18.21 2.45 1.46
C SER A 448 -18.03 3.82 0.76
N LEU A 449 -18.41 3.89 -0.52
CA LEU A 449 -18.29 5.11 -1.34
C LEU A 449 -19.12 6.30 -0.86
N SER A 450 -19.89 6.17 0.22
CA SER A 450 -20.60 7.27 0.87
C SER A 450 -19.67 8.41 1.33
N ILE A 451 -18.36 8.14 1.50
CA ILE A 451 -17.35 9.16 1.81
C ILE A 451 -17.18 10.19 0.68
N VAL A 452 -17.43 9.77 -0.56
CA VAL A 452 -17.37 10.65 -1.73
C VAL A 452 -18.41 11.77 -1.64
N ASP A 453 -19.46 11.58 -0.83
CA ASP A 453 -20.52 12.57 -0.62
C ASP A 453 -20.22 13.61 0.46
N LEU A 454 -19.10 13.49 1.17
CA LEU A 454 -18.69 14.41 2.23
C LEU A 454 -18.45 15.83 1.70
N ALA A 455 -18.78 16.84 2.51
CA ALA A 455 -18.76 18.24 2.10
C ALA A 455 -17.36 18.78 1.81
N HIS A 456 -16.34 18.30 2.54
CA HIS A 456 -14.98 18.81 2.43
C HIS A 456 -14.12 18.03 1.42
N TYR A 457 -14.58 16.85 0.96
CA TYR A 457 -13.88 16.05 -0.05
C TYR A 457 -13.74 16.79 -1.41
N PRO A 458 -14.81 17.37 -2.00
CA PRO A 458 -14.68 18.19 -3.21
C PRO A 458 -13.79 19.43 -3.00
N SER A 459 -13.84 20.04 -1.81
CA SER A 459 -13.08 21.25 -1.47
C SER A 459 -11.57 20.99 -1.52
N LEU A 460 -11.12 19.86 -0.96
CA LEU A 460 -9.72 19.46 -1.03
C LEU A 460 -9.32 19.12 -2.48
N MET A 461 -10.14 18.38 -3.22
CA MET A 461 -9.86 18.01 -4.61
C MET A 461 -9.72 19.22 -5.55
N ASN A 462 -10.53 20.27 -5.33
CA ASN A 462 -10.48 21.51 -6.10
C ASN A 462 -9.21 22.35 -5.86
N CYS A 463 -8.47 22.07 -4.77
CA CYS A 463 -7.21 22.75 -4.49
C CYS A 463 -6.02 22.19 -5.30
N LEU A 464 -6.19 21.04 -5.97
CA LEU A 464 -5.10 20.27 -6.57
C LEU A 464 -4.94 20.51 -8.08
N SER A 465 -3.69 20.47 -8.56
CA SER A 465 -3.41 20.51 -10.00
C SER A 465 -3.94 19.27 -10.73
N LEU A 466 -4.09 19.34 -12.05
CA LEU A 466 -4.59 18.20 -12.85
C LEU A 466 -3.73 16.95 -12.67
N ARG A 467 -2.41 17.13 -12.54
CA ARG A 467 -1.44 16.05 -12.33
C ARG A 467 -1.66 15.33 -11.00
N VAL A 468 -1.81 16.08 -9.90
CA VAL A 468 -2.08 15.49 -8.58
C VAL A 468 -3.48 14.85 -8.55
N ARG A 469 -4.48 15.48 -9.16
CA ARG A 469 -5.82 14.90 -9.31
C ARG A 469 -5.78 13.55 -10.04
N LYS A 470 -4.91 13.40 -11.06
CA LYS A 470 -4.69 12.11 -11.74
C LYS A 470 -4.12 11.04 -10.81
N LYS A 471 -3.13 11.38 -9.97
CA LYS A 471 -2.54 10.48 -8.98
C LYS A 471 -3.54 10.07 -7.90
N VAL A 472 -4.31 11.03 -7.38
CA VAL A 472 -5.41 10.78 -6.44
C VAL A 472 -6.42 9.82 -7.09
N ALA A 473 -6.90 10.12 -8.29
CA ALA A 473 -7.85 9.28 -9.01
C ALA A 473 -7.33 7.84 -9.21
N ALA A 474 -6.04 7.66 -9.50
CA ALA A 474 -5.45 6.32 -9.63
C ALA A 474 -5.44 5.56 -8.30
N SER A 475 -5.08 6.24 -7.22
CA SER A 475 -5.12 5.66 -5.87
C SER A 475 -6.54 5.35 -5.41
N MET A 476 -7.52 6.21 -5.73
CA MET A 476 -8.95 5.98 -5.46
C MET A 476 -9.45 4.72 -6.17
N VAL A 477 -9.16 4.58 -7.48
CA VAL A 477 -9.53 3.41 -8.27
C VAL A 477 -8.87 2.15 -7.69
N ALA A 478 -7.58 2.20 -7.37
CA ALA A 478 -6.87 1.08 -6.76
C ALA A 478 -7.46 0.69 -5.40
N GLY A 479 -7.84 1.67 -4.56
CA GLY A 479 -8.46 1.43 -3.25
C GLY A 479 -9.84 0.78 -3.35
N VAL A 480 -10.68 1.24 -4.28
CA VAL A 480 -12.02 0.64 -4.53
C VAL A 480 -11.88 -0.78 -5.12
N VAL A 481 -10.91 -1.00 -6.00
CA VAL A 481 -10.65 -2.32 -6.59
C VAL A 481 -10.05 -3.30 -5.58
N ALA A 482 -9.17 -2.85 -4.69
CA ALA A 482 -8.56 -3.68 -3.65
C ALA A 482 -9.54 -4.07 -2.54
N SER A 483 -10.49 -3.20 -2.21
CA SER A 483 -11.55 -3.48 -1.23
C SER A 483 -12.72 -4.30 -1.78
N GLU A 484 -12.78 -4.49 -3.10
CA GLU A 484 -13.92 -5.08 -3.82
C GLU A 484 -15.28 -4.44 -3.46
N ALA A 485 -15.26 -3.16 -3.06
CA ALA A 485 -16.44 -2.44 -2.61
C ALA A 485 -17.51 -2.40 -3.71
N THR A 486 -18.70 -2.93 -3.42
CA THR A 486 -19.81 -2.94 -4.39
C THR A 486 -20.37 -1.53 -4.59
N LEU A 487 -20.46 -1.09 -5.83
CA LEU A 487 -21.08 0.17 -6.24
C LEU A 487 -22.59 -0.05 -6.36
N SER A 488 -23.33 0.28 -5.28
CA SER A 488 -24.78 0.05 -5.17
C SER A 488 -25.63 1.30 -5.43
N GLU A 489 -25.13 2.50 -5.11
CA GLU A 489 -25.93 3.72 -5.17
C GLU A 489 -25.60 4.63 -6.37
N PRO A 490 -26.59 5.15 -7.12
CA PRO A 490 -26.35 6.00 -8.28
C PRO A 490 -25.60 7.31 -8.01
N ARG A 491 -25.87 7.99 -6.88
CA ARG A 491 -25.30 9.30 -6.58
C ARG A 491 -23.81 9.23 -6.23
N PRO A 492 -23.36 8.35 -5.30
CA PRO A 492 -21.93 8.14 -5.06
C PRO A 492 -21.18 7.71 -6.31
N VAL A 493 -21.79 6.87 -7.17
CA VAL A 493 -21.19 6.44 -8.44
C VAL A 493 -20.97 7.61 -9.39
N GLU A 494 -21.96 8.50 -9.54
CA GLU A 494 -21.82 9.70 -10.37
C GLU A 494 -20.69 10.61 -9.86
N ARG A 495 -20.64 10.88 -8.54
CA ARG A 495 -19.57 11.69 -7.95
C ARG A 495 -18.20 11.01 -8.05
N PHE A 496 -18.12 9.71 -7.87
CA PHE A 496 -16.89 8.94 -8.05
C PHE A 496 -16.33 9.13 -9.47
N PHE A 497 -17.16 8.99 -10.51
CA PHE A 497 -16.72 9.22 -11.89
C PHE A 497 -16.37 10.68 -12.19
N LEU A 498 -16.94 11.66 -11.47
CA LEU A 498 -16.49 13.05 -11.53
C LEU A 498 -15.08 13.23 -10.95
N PHE A 499 -14.75 12.57 -9.84
CA PHE A 499 -13.40 12.66 -9.25
C PHE A 499 -12.35 11.89 -10.04
N VAL A 500 -12.75 10.78 -10.67
CA VAL A 500 -11.88 9.97 -11.53
C VAL A 500 -11.85 10.52 -12.98
N SER A 501 -12.46 11.69 -13.25
CA SER A 501 -12.44 12.33 -14.57
C SER A 501 -11.05 12.47 -15.18
N PRO A 502 -9.96 12.76 -14.44
CA PRO A 502 -8.62 12.87 -15.04
C PRO A 502 -8.07 11.55 -15.61
N LEU A 503 -8.61 10.40 -15.18
CA LEU A 503 -8.28 9.08 -15.72
C LEU A 503 -9.21 8.61 -16.83
N VAL A 504 -10.42 9.18 -16.87
CA VAL A 504 -11.49 8.76 -17.78
C VAL A 504 -11.59 9.67 -19.00
N SER A 505 -11.37 10.97 -18.82
CA SER A 505 -11.47 11.99 -19.85
C SER A 505 -10.09 12.51 -20.21
N ASP A 506 -9.87 12.79 -21.50
CA ASP A 506 -8.69 13.54 -21.93
C ASP A 506 -8.96 15.02 -21.66
N GLU A 507 -8.83 15.44 -20.40
CA GLU A 507 -8.88 16.86 -20.06
C GLU A 507 -7.73 17.57 -20.81
N LYS A 508 -8.09 18.58 -21.62
CA LYS A 508 -7.16 19.34 -22.45
C LYS A 508 -6.26 20.19 -21.57
N GLU A 509 -5.13 19.64 -21.14
CA GLU A 509 -4.02 20.45 -20.63
C GLU A 509 -3.40 21.17 -21.84
N ALA A 510 -3.69 22.48 -21.97
CA ALA A 510 -2.99 23.43 -22.84
C ALA A 510 -2.59 22.93 -24.26
N GLY A 511 -3.57 22.75 -25.15
CA GLY A 511 -3.35 22.90 -26.60
C GLY A 511 -2.47 21.86 -27.32
N ALA A 512 -1.99 20.80 -26.66
CA ALA A 512 -1.34 19.67 -27.32
C ALA A 512 -2.22 18.42 -27.20
N PRO A 513 -2.44 17.64 -28.27
CA PRO A 513 -3.00 16.30 -28.13
C PRO A 513 -2.07 15.51 -27.18
N ALA A 514 -2.65 14.79 -26.21
CA ALA A 514 -1.91 13.89 -25.35
C ALA A 514 -0.99 13.05 -26.23
N ALA A 515 0.32 13.23 -26.07
CA ALA A 515 1.28 12.54 -26.91
C ALA A 515 1.01 11.04 -26.77
N PRO A 516 0.81 10.29 -27.87
CA PRO A 516 0.67 8.85 -27.78
C PRO A 516 1.90 8.30 -27.04
N PRO A 517 1.72 7.32 -26.14
CA PRO A 517 2.82 6.75 -25.36
C PRO A 517 3.96 6.36 -26.30
N GLN A 518 5.11 7.02 -26.14
CA GLN A 518 6.21 6.99 -27.11
C GLN A 518 7.08 5.75 -26.94
N THR A 519 7.15 5.21 -25.72
CA THR A 519 7.87 3.97 -25.41
C THR A 519 6.93 2.82 -25.09
N GLU A 520 7.39 1.58 -25.27
CA GLU A 520 6.63 0.38 -24.88
C GLU A 520 6.34 0.33 -23.37
N ALA A 521 7.24 0.87 -22.54
CA ALA A 521 7.03 0.98 -21.10
C ALA A 521 5.85 1.91 -20.75
N ASP A 522 5.72 3.04 -21.45
CA ASP A 522 4.60 3.98 -21.24
C ASP A 522 3.26 3.37 -21.67
N LYS A 523 3.27 2.56 -22.74
CA LYS A 523 2.09 1.81 -23.19
C LYS A 523 1.65 0.79 -22.15
N GLU A 524 2.60 0.06 -21.55
CA GLU A 524 2.31 -0.93 -20.52
C GLU A 524 1.78 -0.28 -19.24
N ALA A 525 2.40 0.82 -18.80
CA ALA A 525 1.93 1.59 -17.64
C ALA A 525 0.52 2.16 -17.86
N PHE A 526 0.26 2.72 -19.05
CA PHE A 526 -1.07 3.19 -19.44
C PHE A 526 -2.09 2.05 -19.50
N ALA A 527 -1.72 0.90 -20.04
CA ALA A 527 -2.60 -0.26 -20.10
C ALA A 527 -2.99 -0.74 -18.68
N LYS A 528 -2.02 -0.82 -17.76
CA LYS A 528 -2.28 -1.16 -16.34
C LYS A 528 -3.20 -0.16 -15.67
N GLU A 529 -3.00 1.15 -15.89
CA GLU A 529 -3.88 2.21 -15.38
C GLU A 529 -5.33 2.01 -15.87
N GLN A 530 -5.50 1.80 -17.18
CA GLN A 530 -6.82 1.63 -17.79
C GLN A 530 -7.48 0.29 -17.44
N GLU A 531 -6.70 -0.76 -17.20
CA GLU A 531 -7.21 -2.04 -16.70
C GLU A 531 -7.83 -1.88 -15.30
N GLN A 532 -7.22 -1.10 -14.42
CA GLN A 532 -7.82 -0.81 -13.10
C GLN A 532 -9.16 -0.07 -13.23
N VAL A 533 -9.25 0.91 -14.13
CA VAL A 533 -10.51 1.61 -14.42
C VAL A 533 -11.56 0.64 -15.00
N ALA A 534 -11.17 -0.26 -15.89
CA ALA A 534 -12.04 -1.30 -16.44
C ALA A 534 -12.59 -2.23 -15.34
N ARG A 535 -11.78 -2.57 -14.33
CA ARG A 535 -12.19 -3.40 -13.19
C ARG A 535 -13.30 -2.77 -12.34
N VAL A 536 -13.35 -1.44 -12.23
CA VAL A 536 -14.41 -0.71 -11.51
C VAL A 536 -15.80 -1.04 -12.07
N VAL A 537 -15.93 -1.23 -13.39
CA VAL A 537 -17.21 -1.56 -14.04
C VAL A 537 -17.78 -2.89 -13.52
N HIS A 538 -16.92 -3.85 -13.18
CA HIS A 538 -17.34 -5.14 -12.63
C HIS A 538 -17.83 -5.07 -11.17
N LEU A 539 -17.51 -3.98 -10.47
CA LEU A 539 -17.97 -3.72 -9.10
C LEU A 539 -19.38 -3.09 -9.06
N ILE A 540 -19.93 -2.68 -10.20
CA ILE A 540 -21.32 -2.20 -10.32
C ILE A 540 -22.28 -3.39 -10.17
N LYS A 541 -22.89 -3.47 -8.98
CA LYS A 541 -23.81 -4.53 -8.58
C LYS A 541 -24.92 -3.92 -7.72
N HIS A 542 -26.17 -4.25 -8.06
CA HIS A 542 -27.33 -3.83 -7.30
C HIS A 542 -28.44 -4.88 -7.46
N GLU A 543 -29.31 -5.03 -6.45
CA GLU A 543 -30.42 -5.99 -6.49
C GLU A 543 -31.48 -5.59 -7.53
N ASP A 544 -31.77 -4.28 -7.61
CA ASP A 544 -32.64 -3.72 -8.65
C ASP A 544 -31.89 -3.56 -9.99
N THR A 545 -32.42 -4.23 -11.02
CA THR A 545 -31.94 -4.17 -12.40
C THR A 545 -31.98 -2.76 -13.01
N ASP A 546 -33.00 -1.95 -12.66
CA ASP A 546 -33.14 -0.59 -13.22
C ASP A 546 -32.07 0.35 -12.68
N VAL A 547 -31.78 0.24 -11.38
CA VAL A 547 -30.71 1.00 -10.71
C VAL A 547 -29.34 0.58 -11.25
N CYS A 548 -29.12 -0.73 -11.45
CA CYS A 548 -27.88 -1.22 -12.07
C CYS A 548 -27.70 -0.66 -13.49
N PHE A 549 -28.76 -0.64 -14.31
CA PHE A 549 -28.70 -0.08 -15.66
C PHE A 549 -28.49 1.44 -15.65
N GLN A 550 -29.08 2.17 -14.71
CA GLN A 550 -28.83 3.60 -14.52
C GLN A 550 -27.34 3.87 -14.23
N MET A 551 -26.74 3.10 -13.31
CA MET A 551 -25.31 3.24 -12.98
C MET A 551 -24.40 2.94 -14.18
N LEU A 552 -24.73 1.91 -14.98
CA LEU A 552 -24.00 1.61 -16.22
C LEU A 552 -24.11 2.75 -17.25
N ARG A 553 -25.26 3.43 -17.35
CA ARG A 553 -25.41 4.61 -18.22
C ARG A 553 -24.58 5.79 -17.72
N THR A 554 -24.52 6.02 -16.41
CA THR A 554 -23.65 7.03 -15.81
C THR A 554 -22.18 6.75 -16.13
N ALA A 555 -21.74 5.51 -15.95
CA ALA A 555 -20.38 5.08 -16.30
C ALA A 555 -20.09 5.27 -17.79
N ALA A 556 -21.00 4.86 -18.68
CA ALA A 556 -20.85 5.05 -20.12
C ALA A 556 -20.76 6.52 -20.52
N ASN A 557 -21.57 7.40 -19.93
CA ASN A 557 -21.50 8.84 -20.19
C ASN A 557 -20.16 9.46 -19.75
N ALA A 558 -19.53 8.90 -18.71
CA ALA A 558 -18.18 9.30 -18.32
C ALA A 558 -17.14 8.81 -19.34
N PHE A 559 -17.14 7.51 -19.69
CA PHE A 559 -16.15 6.92 -20.60
C PHE A 559 -16.23 7.43 -22.04
N LYS A 560 -17.41 7.89 -22.49
CA LYS A 560 -17.58 8.53 -23.82
C LYS A 560 -16.77 9.81 -24.00
N LYS A 561 -16.39 10.48 -22.91
CA LYS A 561 -15.56 11.69 -22.95
C LYS A 561 -14.07 11.38 -23.14
N GLY A 562 -13.67 10.11 -23.01
CA GLY A 562 -12.29 9.67 -23.23
C GLY A 562 -11.94 9.49 -24.70
N GLY A 563 -10.66 9.62 -25.04
CA GLY A 563 -10.14 9.40 -26.39
C GLY A 563 -10.18 7.93 -26.84
N PRO A 564 -9.85 7.66 -28.11
CA PRO A 564 -9.96 6.33 -28.71
C PRO A 564 -9.12 5.27 -27.99
N HIS A 565 -7.92 5.61 -27.51
CA HIS A 565 -7.05 4.65 -26.81
C HIS A 565 -7.61 4.17 -25.48
N ARG A 566 -8.25 5.03 -24.67
CA ARG A 566 -8.88 4.64 -23.39
C ARG A 566 -10.14 3.81 -23.61
N ARG A 567 -10.96 4.21 -24.58
CA ARG A 567 -12.23 3.54 -24.91
C ARG A 567 -12.06 2.06 -25.27
N THR A 568 -10.93 1.70 -25.89
CA THR A 568 -10.59 0.29 -26.19
C THR A 568 -10.55 -0.62 -24.95
N PHE A 569 -10.18 -0.10 -23.78
CA PHE A 569 -10.09 -0.88 -22.54
C PHE A 569 -11.39 -0.85 -21.73
N VAL A 570 -12.10 0.28 -21.73
CA VAL A 570 -13.19 0.52 -20.78
C VAL A 570 -14.60 0.25 -21.34
N LEU A 571 -14.80 0.33 -22.66
CA LEU A 571 -16.08 -0.05 -23.28
C LEU A 571 -16.38 -1.57 -23.27
N PRO A 572 -15.40 -2.48 -23.46
CA PRO A 572 -15.65 -3.93 -23.39
C PRO A 572 -16.32 -4.42 -22.09
N PRO A 573 -15.85 -4.06 -20.88
CA PRO A 573 -16.50 -4.49 -19.65
C PRO A 573 -17.90 -3.89 -19.48
N LEU A 574 -18.18 -2.69 -20.01
CA LEU A 574 -19.54 -2.13 -20.02
C LEU A 574 -20.51 -2.98 -20.84
N VAL A 575 -20.11 -3.36 -22.06
CA VAL A 575 -20.95 -4.21 -22.92
C VAL A 575 -21.16 -5.56 -22.24
N THR A 576 -20.10 -6.16 -21.72
CA THR A 576 -20.18 -7.46 -21.02
C THR A 576 -21.15 -7.38 -19.83
N ARG A 577 -21.07 -6.32 -19.04
CA ARG A 577 -21.94 -6.16 -17.87
C ARG A 577 -23.38 -5.85 -18.25
N ALA A 578 -23.60 -5.08 -19.31
CA ALA A 578 -24.93 -4.86 -19.88
C ALA A 578 -25.56 -6.16 -20.39
N LEU A 579 -24.79 -7.02 -21.07
CA LEU A 579 -25.27 -8.32 -21.56
C LEU A 579 -25.61 -9.29 -20.42
N GLN A 580 -24.88 -9.24 -19.30
CA GLN A 580 -25.21 -10.02 -18.10
C GLN A 580 -26.52 -9.57 -17.43
N LEU A 581 -26.96 -8.31 -17.65
CA LEU A 581 -28.25 -7.83 -17.15
C LEU A 581 -29.43 -8.28 -18.00
N VAL A 582 -29.23 -8.57 -19.29
CA VAL A 582 -30.30 -8.99 -20.21
C VAL A 582 -31.16 -10.15 -19.68
N PRO A 583 -30.60 -11.31 -19.25
CA PRO A 583 -31.43 -12.41 -18.74
C PRO A 583 -32.17 -12.05 -17.44
N LEU A 584 -31.59 -11.20 -16.59
CA LEU A 584 -32.21 -10.76 -15.32
C LEU A 584 -33.40 -9.83 -15.57
N VAL A 585 -33.23 -8.86 -16.48
CA VAL A 585 -34.31 -7.96 -16.90
C VAL A 585 -35.43 -8.76 -17.58
N HIS A 586 -35.07 -9.72 -18.45
CA HIS A 586 -36.05 -10.54 -19.14
C HIS A 586 -36.89 -11.41 -18.19
N ALA A 587 -36.25 -12.05 -17.19
CA ALA A 587 -36.96 -12.80 -16.16
C ALA A 587 -37.94 -11.89 -15.38
N ARG A 588 -37.52 -10.66 -15.05
CA ARG A 588 -38.38 -9.69 -14.38
C ARG A 588 -39.56 -9.23 -15.24
N GLU A 589 -39.35 -9.00 -16.54
CA GLU A 589 -40.43 -8.69 -17.50
C GLU A 589 -41.47 -9.83 -17.56
N LEU A 590 -41.01 -11.08 -17.63
CA LEU A 590 -41.87 -12.26 -17.66
C LEU A 590 -42.67 -12.43 -16.35
N HIS A 591 -42.04 -12.27 -15.19
CA HIS A 591 -42.72 -12.34 -13.89
C HIS A 591 -43.75 -11.22 -13.70
N ALA A 592 -43.46 -10.01 -14.18
CA ALA A 592 -44.42 -8.91 -14.17
C ALA A 592 -45.62 -9.20 -15.09
N ALA A 593 -45.37 -9.76 -16.29
CA ALA A 593 -46.43 -10.16 -17.22
C ALA A 593 -47.33 -11.28 -16.69
N GLN A 594 -46.80 -12.16 -15.84
CA GLN A 594 -47.53 -13.27 -15.21
C GLN A 594 -48.28 -12.87 -13.92
N GLY A 595 -48.27 -11.59 -13.53
CA GLY A 595 -49.04 -11.07 -12.39
C GLY A 595 -48.40 -11.31 -11.01
N GLY A 596 -47.10 -11.61 -10.94
CA GLY A 596 -46.39 -12.02 -9.72
C GLY A 596 -46.05 -10.92 -8.71
N GLY A 597 -46.79 -9.82 -8.64
CA GLY A 597 -46.57 -8.74 -7.65
C GLY A 597 -45.23 -7.96 -7.76
N VAL A 598 -44.38 -8.28 -8.75
CA VAL A 598 -43.11 -7.60 -9.03
C VAL A 598 -43.35 -6.48 -10.04
N GLN A 599 -42.86 -5.27 -9.73
CA GLN A 599 -42.97 -4.11 -10.63
C GLN A 599 -42.19 -4.36 -11.93
N ALA A 600 -42.84 -4.13 -13.07
CA ALA A 600 -42.23 -4.23 -14.39
C ALA A 600 -40.98 -3.33 -14.48
N PRO A 601 -39.89 -3.78 -15.12
CA PRO A 601 -38.68 -2.98 -15.23
C PRO A 601 -38.94 -1.73 -16.07
N ALA A 602 -38.40 -0.59 -15.65
CA ALA A 602 -38.49 0.67 -16.38
C ALA A 602 -37.69 0.65 -17.68
N SER A 603 -36.60 -0.13 -17.69
CA SER A 603 -35.76 -0.36 -18.86
C SER A 603 -35.94 -1.76 -19.41
N SER A 604 -36.53 -1.86 -20.61
CA SER A 604 -36.76 -3.15 -21.25
C SER A 604 -35.49 -3.79 -21.79
N VAL A 605 -35.52 -5.10 -22.05
CA VAL A 605 -34.41 -5.81 -22.70
C VAL A 605 -33.98 -5.13 -24.00
N LYS A 606 -34.94 -4.63 -24.79
CA LYS A 606 -34.66 -3.88 -26.03
C LYS A 606 -33.83 -2.62 -25.79
N LYS A 607 -34.07 -1.89 -24.69
CA LYS A 607 -33.26 -0.70 -24.34
C LYS A 607 -31.84 -1.08 -23.91
N VAL A 608 -31.67 -2.20 -23.21
CA VAL A 608 -30.35 -2.71 -22.81
C VAL A 608 -29.54 -3.15 -24.04
N LEU A 609 -30.17 -3.86 -24.98
CA LEU A 609 -29.55 -4.24 -26.25
C LEU A 609 -29.26 -3.02 -27.14
N GLN A 610 -30.14 -2.02 -27.17
CA GLN A 610 -29.88 -0.74 -27.85
C GLN A 610 -28.66 -0.01 -27.25
N PHE A 611 -28.52 -0.01 -25.93
CA PHE A 611 -27.34 0.52 -25.24
C PHE A 611 -26.07 -0.25 -25.61
N ALA A 612 -26.13 -1.58 -25.63
CA ALA A 612 -25.01 -2.43 -26.07
C ALA A 612 -24.63 -2.12 -27.53
N HIS A 613 -25.62 -1.98 -28.42
CA HIS A 613 -25.41 -1.59 -29.82
C HIS A 613 -24.65 -0.27 -29.94
N THR A 614 -25.13 0.81 -29.30
CA THR A 614 -24.45 2.11 -29.35
C THR A 614 -23.02 2.02 -28.84
N THR A 615 -22.80 1.27 -27.76
CA THR A 615 -21.47 1.09 -27.17
C THR A 615 -20.54 0.29 -28.08
N CYS A 616 -21.04 -0.75 -28.76
CA CYS A 616 -20.28 -1.52 -29.74
C CYS A 616 -19.93 -0.69 -30.98
N THR A 617 -20.85 0.16 -31.48
CA THR A 617 -20.56 1.06 -32.60
C THR A 617 -19.43 2.04 -32.25
N GLU A 618 -19.42 2.60 -31.04
CA GLU A 618 -18.32 3.45 -30.56
C GLU A 618 -17.01 2.67 -30.40
N LEU A 619 -17.10 1.39 -30.01
CA LEU A 619 -15.94 0.51 -29.87
C LEU A 619 -15.32 0.16 -31.22
N VAL A 620 -16.12 -0.03 -32.28
CA VAL A 620 -15.61 -0.29 -33.65
C VAL A 620 -14.71 0.85 -34.13
N GLN A 621 -15.08 2.10 -33.86
CA GLN A 621 -14.27 3.27 -34.21
C GLN A 621 -12.90 3.30 -33.51
N CYS A 622 -12.74 2.57 -32.40
CA CYS A 622 -11.50 2.49 -31.62
C CYS A 622 -10.71 1.22 -31.93
N ASN A 623 -11.40 0.09 -32.02
CA ASN A 623 -10.86 -1.23 -32.32
C ASN A 623 -11.94 -2.09 -33.01
N ALA A 624 -11.86 -2.16 -34.34
CA ALA A 624 -12.83 -2.87 -35.18
C ALA A 624 -12.92 -4.37 -34.88
N GLU A 625 -11.79 -5.06 -34.69
CA GLU A 625 -11.79 -6.51 -34.42
C GLU A 625 -12.53 -6.83 -33.12
N LEU A 626 -12.28 -6.05 -32.08
CA LEU A 626 -12.89 -6.25 -30.79
C LEU A 626 -14.37 -5.82 -30.81
N GLY A 627 -14.71 -4.72 -31.50
CA GLY A 627 -16.10 -4.32 -31.76
C GLY A 627 -16.92 -5.41 -32.46
N LEU A 628 -16.37 -6.04 -33.50
CA LEU A 628 -16.99 -7.17 -34.20
C LEU A 628 -17.30 -8.33 -33.25
N ARG A 629 -16.32 -8.74 -32.43
CA ARG A 629 -16.53 -9.81 -31.44
C ARG A 629 -17.66 -9.50 -30.46
N PHE A 630 -17.76 -8.24 -30.02
CA PHE A 630 -18.85 -7.82 -29.13
C PHE A 630 -20.21 -7.76 -29.84
N PHE A 631 -20.28 -7.38 -31.12
CA PHE A 631 -21.51 -7.50 -31.89
C PHE A 631 -21.97 -8.96 -31.98
N LEU A 632 -21.06 -9.91 -32.22
CA LEU A 632 -21.38 -11.34 -32.19
C LEU A 632 -21.89 -11.79 -30.81
N HIS A 633 -21.26 -11.33 -29.73
CA HIS A 633 -21.71 -11.66 -28.38
C HIS A 633 -23.11 -11.06 -28.06
N CYS A 634 -23.39 -9.86 -28.57
CA CYS A 634 -24.72 -9.25 -28.50
C CYS A 634 -25.75 -10.07 -29.28
N ALA A 635 -25.41 -10.55 -30.48
CA ALA A 635 -26.29 -11.42 -31.29
C ALA A 635 -26.63 -12.72 -30.56
N ILE A 636 -25.64 -13.40 -29.96
CA ILE A 636 -25.86 -14.62 -29.15
C ILE A 636 -26.79 -14.33 -27.96
N THR A 637 -26.63 -13.17 -27.32
CA THR A 637 -27.46 -12.79 -26.17
C THR A 637 -28.89 -12.46 -26.61
N ALA A 638 -29.06 -11.82 -27.76
CA ALA A 638 -30.37 -11.57 -28.36
C ALA A 638 -31.08 -12.87 -28.76
N ASP A 639 -30.36 -13.84 -29.34
CA ASP A 639 -30.88 -15.17 -29.66
C ASP A 639 -31.40 -15.90 -28.41
N LYS A 640 -30.61 -15.89 -27.33
CA LYS A 640 -31.02 -16.49 -26.05
C LYS A 640 -32.25 -15.81 -25.45
N ALA A 641 -32.42 -14.51 -25.64
CA ALA A 641 -33.61 -13.80 -25.21
C ALA A 641 -34.83 -14.17 -26.08
N ASP A 642 -34.63 -14.39 -27.38
CA ASP A 642 -35.68 -14.86 -28.29
C ASP A 642 -36.18 -16.27 -27.94
N LEU A 643 -35.30 -17.17 -27.48
CA LEU A 643 -35.71 -18.51 -27.03
C LEU A 643 -36.79 -18.46 -25.92
N ALA A 644 -36.79 -17.42 -25.09
CA ALA A 644 -37.78 -17.24 -24.03
C ALA A 644 -39.05 -16.52 -24.51
N GLN A 645 -38.96 -15.67 -25.55
CA GLN A 645 -40.09 -15.04 -26.23
C GLN A 645 -39.91 -15.10 -27.75
N PRO A 646 -40.34 -16.21 -28.40
CA PRO A 646 -40.03 -16.46 -29.80
C PRO A 646 -40.51 -15.34 -30.74
N GLY A 647 -39.61 -14.85 -31.58
CA GLY A 647 -39.87 -13.84 -32.61
C GLY A 647 -39.84 -12.39 -32.14
N ALA A 648 -39.59 -12.11 -30.86
CA ALA A 648 -39.56 -10.73 -30.35
C ALA A 648 -38.21 -10.02 -30.55
N PHE A 649 -37.13 -10.80 -30.68
CA PHE A 649 -35.74 -10.35 -30.73
C PHE A 649 -34.99 -10.77 -32.01
N GLU A 650 -35.59 -11.57 -32.89
CA GLU A 650 -35.02 -11.93 -34.20
C GLU A 650 -34.48 -10.72 -35.00
N PRO A 651 -35.23 -9.60 -35.15
CA PRO A 651 -34.74 -8.48 -35.95
C PRO A 651 -33.53 -7.80 -35.31
N ILE A 652 -33.44 -7.84 -33.98
CA ILE A 652 -32.32 -7.28 -33.22
C ILE A 652 -31.09 -8.17 -33.38
N CYS A 653 -31.26 -9.50 -33.36
CA CYS A 653 -30.19 -10.45 -33.64
C CYS A 653 -29.66 -10.28 -35.07
N TYR A 654 -30.56 -10.17 -36.05
CA TYR A 654 -30.19 -9.93 -37.45
C TYR A 654 -29.44 -8.61 -37.64
N GLU A 655 -29.87 -7.54 -36.98
CA GLU A 655 -29.18 -6.24 -37.01
C GLU A 655 -27.75 -6.36 -36.46
N PHE A 656 -27.56 -7.01 -35.30
CA PHE A 656 -26.21 -7.19 -34.75
C PHE A 656 -25.27 -7.98 -35.67
N LEU A 657 -25.78 -9.03 -36.32
CA LEU A 657 -24.99 -9.80 -37.28
C LEU A 657 -24.68 -9.00 -38.55
N THR A 658 -25.63 -8.17 -39.00
CA THR A 658 -25.43 -7.28 -40.15
C THR A 658 -24.39 -6.21 -39.83
N GLN A 659 -24.43 -5.59 -38.65
CA GLN A 659 -23.42 -4.64 -38.20
C GLN A 659 -22.03 -5.27 -38.04
N ALA A 660 -21.96 -6.54 -37.58
CA ALA A 660 -20.71 -7.28 -37.55
C ALA A 660 -20.14 -7.52 -38.96
N LEU A 661 -21.00 -7.79 -39.95
CA LEU A 661 -20.60 -7.89 -41.36
C LEU A 661 -20.12 -6.54 -41.93
N VAL A 662 -20.84 -5.45 -41.66
CA VAL A 662 -20.42 -4.10 -42.10
C VAL A 662 -19.04 -3.76 -41.53
N CYS A 663 -18.82 -4.04 -40.23
CA CYS A 663 -17.51 -3.87 -39.60
C CYS A 663 -16.42 -4.72 -40.28
N TYR A 664 -16.75 -5.94 -40.73
CA TYR A 664 -15.84 -6.78 -41.49
C TYR A 664 -15.52 -6.22 -42.88
N GLU A 665 -16.51 -5.65 -43.57
CA GLU A 665 -16.38 -5.12 -44.93
C GLU A 665 -15.64 -3.78 -44.98
N GLU A 666 -15.92 -2.87 -44.05
CA GLU A 666 -15.48 -1.48 -44.11
C GLU A 666 -14.22 -1.20 -43.29
N GLU A 667 -14.07 -1.82 -42.11
CA GLU A 667 -13.05 -1.43 -41.12
C GLU A 667 -11.87 -2.42 -41.02
N LEU A 668 -12.07 -3.70 -41.35
CA LEU A 668 -11.02 -4.72 -41.26
C LEU A 668 -10.21 -4.82 -42.57
N SER A 669 -8.94 -4.41 -42.51
CA SER A 669 -8.02 -4.47 -43.65
C SER A 669 -6.95 -5.59 -43.56
N ASP A 670 -6.61 -6.05 -42.36
CA ASP A 670 -5.59 -7.09 -42.19
C ASP A 670 -6.12 -8.48 -42.59
N SER A 671 -5.37 -9.18 -43.45
CA SER A 671 -5.77 -10.48 -43.99
C SER A 671 -5.92 -11.56 -42.91
N ARG A 672 -5.14 -11.52 -41.81
CA ARG A 672 -5.24 -12.51 -40.74
C ARG A 672 -6.44 -12.22 -39.85
N ALA A 673 -6.65 -10.96 -39.48
CA ALA A 673 -7.82 -10.51 -38.73
C ALA A 673 -9.13 -10.76 -39.50
N GLN A 674 -9.15 -10.57 -40.82
CA GLN A 674 -10.28 -10.91 -41.68
C GLN A 674 -10.62 -12.40 -41.60
N PHE A 675 -9.62 -13.28 -41.79
CA PHE A 675 -9.84 -14.73 -41.70
C PHE A 675 -10.37 -15.16 -40.31
N GLN A 676 -9.79 -14.63 -39.23
CA GLN A 676 -10.24 -14.92 -37.86
C GLN A 676 -11.65 -14.40 -37.59
N SER A 677 -11.98 -13.18 -38.03
CA SER A 677 -13.30 -12.58 -37.85
C SER A 677 -14.37 -13.33 -38.62
N LEU A 678 -14.07 -13.75 -39.86
CA LEU A 678 -14.97 -14.57 -40.68
C LEU A 678 -15.19 -15.95 -40.06
N THR A 679 -14.14 -16.56 -39.52
CA THR A 679 -14.23 -17.83 -38.76
C THR A 679 -15.17 -17.68 -37.56
N LEU A 680 -15.07 -16.58 -36.81
CA LEU A 680 -15.94 -16.29 -35.68
C LEU A 680 -17.39 -16.00 -36.09
N LEU A 681 -17.60 -15.27 -37.19
CA LEU A 681 -18.94 -15.03 -37.76
C LEU A 681 -19.63 -16.34 -38.12
N VAL A 682 -18.96 -17.20 -38.89
CA VAL A 682 -19.46 -18.52 -39.29
C VAL A 682 -19.71 -19.40 -38.07
N GLY A 683 -18.75 -19.47 -37.14
CA GLY A 683 -18.88 -20.24 -35.91
C GLY A 683 -20.06 -19.77 -35.05
N THR A 684 -20.25 -18.47 -34.92
CA THR A 684 -21.37 -17.88 -34.16
C THR A 684 -22.71 -18.24 -34.79
N MET A 685 -22.83 -18.04 -36.11
CA MET A 685 -24.05 -18.40 -36.84
C MET A 685 -24.42 -19.86 -36.63
N VAL A 686 -23.49 -20.79 -36.84
CA VAL A 686 -23.77 -22.23 -36.80
C VAL A 686 -24.03 -22.75 -35.40
N SER A 687 -23.27 -22.29 -34.40
CA SER A 687 -23.30 -22.88 -33.06
C SER A 687 -24.29 -22.24 -32.11
N ALA A 688 -24.64 -20.96 -32.33
CA ALA A 688 -25.29 -20.16 -31.30
C ALA A 688 -26.57 -19.44 -31.76
N ILE A 689 -26.83 -19.32 -33.07
CA ILE A 689 -28.00 -18.58 -33.57
C ILE A 689 -29.08 -19.54 -34.10
N HIS A 690 -30.29 -19.41 -33.56
CA HIS A 690 -31.45 -20.26 -33.85
C HIS A 690 -32.69 -19.44 -34.23
N CYS A 691 -32.79 -18.17 -33.79
CA CYS A 691 -33.98 -17.34 -33.95
C CYS A 691 -34.18 -16.78 -35.37
N LEU A 692 -33.13 -16.67 -36.18
CA LEU A 692 -33.17 -16.09 -37.53
C LEU A 692 -34.21 -16.77 -38.43
N GLU A 693 -34.97 -15.97 -39.17
CA GLU A 693 -35.87 -16.48 -40.23
C GLU A 693 -35.07 -17.06 -41.41
N ASN A 694 -35.72 -17.90 -42.23
CA ASN A 694 -35.05 -18.60 -43.33
C ASN A 694 -34.44 -17.64 -44.36
N ASP A 695 -35.16 -16.58 -44.73
CA ASP A 695 -34.69 -15.60 -45.73
C ASP A 695 -33.47 -14.80 -45.20
N ASN A 696 -33.52 -14.40 -43.94
CA ASN A 696 -32.43 -13.69 -43.26
C ASN A 696 -31.21 -14.60 -43.10
N TRP A 697 -31.42 -15.87 -42.74
CA TRP A 697 -30.37 -16.87 -42.65
C TRP A 697 -29.69 -17.12 -43.99
N ASP A 698 -30.46 -17.34 -45.06
CA ASP A 698 -29.94 -17.60 -46.39
C ASP A 698 -29.12 -16.43 -46.93
N THR A 699 -29.60 -15.20 -46.66
CA THR A 699 -28.87 -13.98 -47.01
C THR A 699 -27.52 -13.91 -46.31
N MET A 700 -27.49 -14.18 -45.00
CA MET A 700 -26.26 -14.17 -44.21
C MET A 700 -25.31 -15.29 -44.63
N ALA A 701 -25.81 -16.51 -44.82
CA ALA A 701 -25.03 -17.66 -45.26
C ALA A 701 -24.38 -17.42 -46.64
N ALA A 702 -25.14 -16.85 -47.58
CA ALA A 702 -24.63 -16.48 -48.90
C ALA A 702 -23.52 -15.43 -48.80
N LYS A 703 -23.69 -14.39 -47.96
CA LYS A 703 -22.64 -13.38 -47.70
C LYS A 703 -21.38 -14.01 -47.11
N MET A 704 -21.49 -14.86 -46.08
CA MET A 704 -20.33 -15.54 -45.49
C MET A 704 -19.54 -16.34 -46.52
N ALA A 705 -20.24 -17.18 -47.31
CA ALA A 705 -19.61 -17.97 -48.36
C ALA A 705 -18.96 -17.08 -49.44
N GLN A 706 -19.60 -15.97 -49.80
CA GLN A 706 -19.05 -14.99 -50.74
C GLN A 706 -17.76 -14.36 -50.19
N HIS A 707 -17.74 -13.93 -48.93
CA HIS A 707 -16.57 -13.33 -48.30
C HIS A 707 -15.41 -14.33 -48.16
N SER A 708 -15.69 -15.61 -47.88
CA SER A 708 -14.66 -16.66 -47.84
C SER A 708 -13.87 -16.75 -49.16
N THR A 709 -14.55 -16.59 -50.30
CA THR A 709 -13.89 -16.64 -51.63
C THR A 709 -13.10 -15.38 -51.97
N LYS A 710 -13.35 -14.27 -51.27
CA LYS A 710 -12.72 -12.96 -51.51
C LYS A 710 -11.48 -12.70 -50.65
N LEU A 711 -11.12 -13.59 -49.71
CA LEU A 711 -9.91 -13.45 -48.90
C LEU A 711 -8.64 -13.40 -49.77
N LEU A 712 -7.56 -12.76 -49.32
CA LEU A 712 -6.37 -12.58 -50.16
C LEU A 712 -5.57 -13.89 -50.35
N ARG A 713 -5.44 -14.67 -49.27
CA ARG A 713 -4.61 -15.89 -49.22
C ARG A 713 -5.42 -17.11 -49.63
N LYS A 714 -4.92 -17.89 -50.58
CA LYS A 714 -5.61 -19.09 -51.11
C LYS A 714 -5.85 -20.17 -50.05
N GLN A 715 -4.90 -20.36 -49.15
CA GLN A 715 -5.05 -21.28 -48.01
C GLN A 715 -6.21 -20.87 -47.10
N ASP A 716 -6.30 -19.58 -46.77
CA ASP A 716 -7.34 -19.02 -45.92
C ASP A 716 -8.70 -19.02 -46.64
N GLN A 717 -8.73 -18.75 -47.96
CA GLN A 717 -9.94 -18.88 -48.80
C GLN A 717 -10.52 -20.30 -48.70
N CYS A 718 -9.67 -21.32 -48.87
CA CYS A 718 -10.09 -22.73 -48.85
C CYS A 718 -10.65 -23.10 -47.48
N ARG A 719 -9.92 -22.82 -46.40
CA ARG A 719 -10.34 -23.13 -45.03
C ARG A 719 -11.59 -22.37 -44.61
N ALA A 720 -11.68 -21.07 -44.92
CA ALA A 720 -12.86 -20.27 -44.61
C ALA A 720 -14.10 -20.77 -45.37
N LEU A 721 -13.94 -21.19 -46.63
CA LEU A 721 -15.05 -21.71 -47.44
C LEU A 721 -15.48 -23.11 -46.95
N LEU A 722 -14.54 -23.95 -46.53
CA LEU A 722 -14.83 -25.22 -45.87
C LEU A 722 -15.64 -25.00 -44.59
N MET A 723 -15.29 -24.00 -43.79
CA MET A 723 -16.08 -23.63 -42.62
C MET A 723 -17.45 -23.08 -43.03
N ALA A 724 -17.53 -22.18 -44.01
CA ALA A 724 -18.80 -21.63 -44.49
C ALA A 724 -19.75 -22.70 -45.04
N SER A 725 -19.23 -23.82 -45.58
CA SER A 725 -20.06 -24.95 -46.00
C SER A 725 -20.94 -25.49 -44.86
N THR A 726 -20.48 -25.39 -43.61
CA THR A 726 -21.24 -25.85 -42.44
C THR A 726 -22.46 -24.99 -42.14
N VAL A 727 -22.50 -23.74 -42.62
CA VAL A 727 -23.68 -22.86 -42.45
C VAL A 727 -24.90 -23.43 -43.18
N PHE A 728 -24.67 -24.14 -44.30
CA PHE A 728 -25.72 -24.77 -45.10
C PHE A 728 -26.15 -26.16 -44.59
N TRP A 729 -25.50 -26.68 -43.54
CA TRP A 729 -25.76 -28.03 -43.02
C TRP A 729 -25.97 -28.09 -41.50
N GLY A 730 -25.49 -27.07 -40.78
CA GLY A 730 -25.36 -27.07 -39.32
C GLY A 730 -26.70 -27.06 -38.56
N ASN A 731 -27.77 -26.59 -39.20
CA ASN A 731 -29.11 -26.62 -38.61
C ASN A 731 -29.93 -27.74 -39.26
N ALA A 732 -30.42 -28.69 -38.46
CA ALA A 732 -31.16 -29.87 -38.93
C ALA A 732 -32.41 -29.51 -39.73
N GLN A 733 -32.99 -28.33 -39.49
CA GLN A 733 -34.15 -27.82 -40.21
C GLN A 733 -33.81 -27.13 -41.55
N ARG A 734 -32.52 -26.84 -41.81
CA ARG A 734 -32.05 -25.98 -42.92
C ARG A 734 -30.89 -26.60 -43.70
N ARG A 735 -30.99 -27.90 -44.01
CA ARG A 735 -29.97 -28.64 -44.76
C ARG A 735 -30.13 -28.42 -46.26
N ASP A 736 -29.12 -27.80 -46.89
CA ASP A 736 -29.02 -27.64 -48.34
C ASP A 736 -27.80 -28.41 -48.87
N ALA A 737 -28.05 -29.65 -49.31
CA ALA A 737 -27.02 -30.56 -49.81
C ALA A 737 -26.36 -30.07 -51.11
N VAL A 738 -27.09 -29.27 -51.91
CA VAL A 738 -26.61 -28.77 -53.20
C VAL A 738 -25.57 -27.68 -52.96
N ARG A 739 -25.88 -26.70 -52.11
CA ARG A 739 -24.93 -25.62 -51.75
C ARG A 739 -23.70 -26.13 -51.04
N VAL A 740 -23.83 -27.14 -50.17
CA VAL A 740 -22.66 -27.80 -49.55
C VAL A 740 -21.74 -28.39 -50.62
N THR A 741 -22.30 -29.14 -51.57
CA THR A 741 -21.52 -29.74 -52.66
C THR A 741 -20.85 -28.67 -53.54
N GLU A 742 -21.55 -27.58 -53.86
CA GLU A 742 -20.97 -26.45 -54.60
C GLU A 742 -19.79 -25.80 -53.86
N CYS A 743 -19.92 -25.60 -52.54
CA CYS A 743 -18.85 -25.07 -51.69
C CYS A 743 -17.63 -26.00 -51.70
N LEU A 744 -17.84 -27.30 -51.51
CA LEU A 744 -16.77 -28.30 -51.51
C LEU A 744 -16.05 -28.40 -52.87
N GLN A 745 -16.79 -28.39 -53.98
CA GLN A 745 -16.21 -28.35 -55.33
C GLN A 745 -15.44 -27.05 -55.60
N LYS A 746 -15.88 -25.92 -55.04
CA LYS A 746 -15.12 -24.66 -55.08
C LYS A 746 -13.85 -24.75 -54.23
N CYS A 747 -13.89 -25.37 -53.04
CA CYS A 747 -12.71 -25.62 -52.21
C CYS A 747 -11.66 -26.46 -52.95
N LEU A 748 -12.06 -27.53 -53.64
CA LEU A 748 -11.15 -28.35 -54.45
C LEU A 748 -10.43 -27.51 -55.52
N ARG A 749 -11.18 -26.70 -56.28
CA ARG A 749 -10.59 -25.80 -57.29
C ARG A 749 -9.62 -24.78 -56.68
N ILE A 750 -9.92 -24.25 -55.50
CA ILE A 750 -9.03 -23.31 -54.81
C ILE A 750 -7.76 -24.03 -54.30
N ALA A 751 -7.90 -25.25 -53.79
CA ALA A 751 -6.79 -26.09 -53.35
C ALA A 751 -5.87 -26.48 -54.51
N ASP A 752 -6.41 -26.80 -55.69
CA ASP A 752 -5.63 -27.06 -56.90
C ASP A 752 -4.77 -25.85 -57.29
N VAL A 753 -5.37 -24.65 -57.31
CA VAL A 753 -4.65 -23.41 -57.62
C VAL A 753 -3.59 -23.09 -56.56
N ALA A 754 -3.86 -23.38 -55.29
CA ALA A 754 -2.89 -23.21 -54.20
C ALA A 754 -1.71 -24.18 -54.36
N MET A 755 -1.99 -25.46 -54.66
CA MET A 755 -0.97 -26.50 -54.85
C MET A 755 -0.06 -26.21 -56.03
N GLN A 756 -0.59 -25.65 -57.12
CA GLN A 756 0.23 -25.18 -58.26
C GLN A 756 1.23 -24.09 -57.88
N SER A 757 0.95 -23.33 -56.82
CA SER A 757 1.82 -22.27 -56.32
C SER A 757 2.87 -22.78 -55.33
N SER A 758 2.51 -23.75 -54.48
CA SER A 758 3.41 -24.40 -53.53
C SER A 758 2.92 -25.78 -53.14
N ASN A 759 3.82 -26.77 -53.20
CA ASN A 759 3.53 -28.15 -52.78
C ASN A 759 3.19 -28.25 -51.28
N ALA A 760 3.59 -27.27 -50.45
CA ALA A 760 3.26 -27.24 -49.03
C ALA A 760 1.74 -27.14 -48.74
N HIS A 761 0.92 -26.80 -49.74
CA HIS A 761 -0.53 -26.70 -49.60
C HIS A 761 -1.27 -28.04 -49.76
N ALA A 762 -0.57 -29.17 -49.92
CA ALA A 762 -1.19 -30.50 -49.97
C ALA A 762 -2.06 -30.83 -48.73
N ILE A 763 -1.75 -30.23 -47.58
CA ILE A 763 -2.56 -30.32 -46.35
C ILE A 763 -4.01 -29.85 -46.55
N LEU A 764 -4.27 -28.93 -47.48
CA LEU A 764 -5.63 -28.47 -47.77
C LEU A 764 -6.52 -29.57 -48.33
N PHE A 765 -5.98 -30.51 -49.12
CA PHE A 765 -6.76 -31.65 -49.60
C PHE A 765 -7.13 -32.59 -48.46
N VAL A 766 -6.27 -32.72 -47.45
CA VAL A 766 -6.56 -33.49 -46.23
C VAL A 766 -7.67 -32.79 -45.43
N ASP A 767 -7.59 -31.46 -45.26
CA ASP A 767 -8.65 -30.65 -44.61
C ASP A 767 -10.00 -30.81 -45.35
N ILE A 768 -9.99 -30.84 -46.70
CA ILE A 768 -11.19 -31.07 -47.52
C ILE A 768 -11.71 -32.50 -47.32
N LEU A 769 -10.83 -33.51 -47.37
CA LEU A 769 -11.18 -34.91 -47.20
C LEU A 769 -11.87 -35.16 -45.87
N ASP A 770 -11.33 -34.62 -44.79
CA ASP A 770 -11.91 -34.73 -43.45
C ASP A 770 -13.33 -34.14 -43.42
N LYS A 771 -13.54 -33.02 -44.13
CA LYS A 771 -14.88 -32.41 -44.25
C LYS A 771 -15.86 -33.22 -45.09
N TYR A 772 -15.39 -33.86 -46.16
CA TYR A 772 -16.19 -34.80 -46.95
C TYR A 772 -16.61 -36.01 -46.12
N ILE A 773 -15.69 -36.56 -45.32
CA ILE A 773 -15.96 -37.68 -44.42
C ILE A 773 -17.08 -37.28 -43.44
N PHE A 774 -16.95 -36.12 -42.79
CA PHE A 774 -17.97 -35.59 -41.89
C PHE A 774 -19.37 -35.51 -42.52
N TYR A 775 -19.50 -34.99 -43.75
CA TYR A 775 -20.81 -34.88 -44.39
C TYR A 775 -21.41 -36.22 -44.82
N VAL A 776 -20.57 -37.18 -45.22
CA VAL A 776 -21.03 -38.54 -45.52
C VAL A 776 -21.52 -39.22 -44.24
N GLU A 777 -20.83 -39.08 -43.11
CA GLU A 777 -21.30 -39.58 -41.81
C GLU A 777 -22.63 -38.94 -41.38
N GLN A 778 -22.83 -37.64 -41.67
CA GLN A 778 -24.08 -36.92 -41.43
C GLN A 778 -25.22 -37.28 -42.40
N LYS A 779 -25.01 -38.27 -43.28
CA LYS A 779 -25.95 -38.76 -44.29
C LYS A 779 -26.40 -37.67 -45.26
N CYS A 780 -25.44 -36.94 -45.84
CA CYS A 780 -25.72 -36.00 -46.91
C CYS A 780 -25.97 -36.73 -48.25
N ASP A 781 -27.23 -36.74 -48.71
CA ASP A 781 -27.66 -37.49 -49.91
C ASP A 781 -26.96 -37.06 -51.21
N ALA A 782 -26.38 -35.84 -51.26
CA ALA A 782 -25.71 -35.32 -52.45
C ALA A 782 -24.23 -35.74 -52.58
N ILE A 783 -23.62 -36.31 -51.53
CA ILE A 783 -22.20 -36.68 -51.53
C ILE A 783 -22.08 -38.21 -51.59
N ASP A 784 -21.63 -38.70 -52.74
CA ASP A 784 -21.40 -40.13 -52.96
C ASP A 784 -20.12 -40.60 -52.22
N PRO A 785 -20.17 -41.68 -51.42
CA PRO A 785 -18.99 -42.30 -50.82
C PRO A 785 -17.86 -42.62 -51.80
N GLN A 786 -18.17 -42.83 -53.09
CA GLN A 786 -17.16 -43.02 -54.14
C GLN A 786 -16.26 -41.79 -54.35
N VAL A 787 -16.80 -40.57 -54.15
CA VAL A 787 -16.03 -39.31 -54.25
C VAL A 787 -15.00 -39.24 -53.13
N VAL A 788 -15.32 -39.74 -51.93
CA VAL A 788 -14.36 -39.84 -50.83
C VAL A 788 -13.22 -40.80 -51.19
N GLY A 789 -13.54 -41.93 -51.82
CA GLY A 789 -12.53 -42.87 -52.32
C GLY A 789 -11.57 -42.25 -53.34
N GLN A 790 -12.10 -41.47 -54.30
CA GLN A 790 -11.30 -40.74 -55.28
C GLN A 790 -10.42 -39.66 -54.61
N LEU A 791 -10.96 -38.96 -53.62
CA LEU A 791 -10.23 -37.92 -52.89
C LEU A 791 -9.11 -38.50 -52.01
N ILE A 792 -9.31 -39.69 -51.42
CA ILE A 792 -8.26 -40.43 -50.70
C ILE A 792 -7.08 -40.73 -51.63
N SER A 793 -7.34 -41.24 -52.84
CA SER A 793 -6.29 -41.50 -53.83
C SER A 793 -5.58 -40.21 -54.25
N LEU A 794 -6.32 -39.13 -54.48
CA LEU A 794 -5.76 -37.81 -54.84
C LEU A 794 -4.87 -37.23 -53.71
N CYS A 795 -5.30 -37.33 -52.45
CA CYS A 795 -4.49 -36.93 -51.30
C CYS A 795 -3.18 -37.74 -51.20
N ALA A 796 -3.25 -39.05 -51.43
CA ALA A 796 -2.09 -39.94 -51.36
C ALA A 796 -1.05 -39.61 -52.45
N GLU A 797 -1.50 -39.31 -53.67
CA GLU A 797 -0.64 -38.86 -54.76
C GLU A 797 0.03 -37.54 -54.39
N ASN A 798 -0.73 -36.51 -54.00
CA ASN A 798 -0.18 -35.19 -53.68
C ASN A 798 0.78 -35.20 -52.48
N LEU A 799 0.52 -36.00 -51.45
CA LEU A 799 1.41 -36.15 -50.27
C LEU A 799 2.70 -36.92 -50.58
N ALA A 800 2.74 -37.72 -51.64
CA ALA A 800 3.94 -38.41 -52.09
C ALA A 800 4.93 -37.45 -52.79
N PHE A 801 4.43 -36.38 -53.40
CA PHE A 801 5.24 -35.36 -54.09
C PHE A 801 5.75 -34.22 -53.18
N CYS A 802 5.38 -34.19 -51.90
CA CYS A 802 5.78 -33.14 -50.95
C CYS A 802 7.09 -33.48 -50.21
N ASP A 803 7.92 -32.47 -49.97
CA ASP A 803 9.16 -32.56 -49.18
C ASP A 803 8.87 -32.99 -47.72
N SER A 804 9.79 -33.77 -47.12
CA SER A 804 9.49 -34.52 -45.88
C SER A 804 9.16 -33.64 -44.67
N GLU A 805 9.83 -32.50 -44.48
CA GLU A 805 9.68 -31.67 -43.26
C GLU A 805 8.33 -30.95 -43.15
N THR A 806 7.74 -30.53 -44.26
CA THR A 806 6.43 -29.82 -44.26
C THR A 806 5.24 -30.78 -44.34
N ALA A 807 5.49 -32.03 -44.73
CA ALA A 807 4.45 -33.04 -44.94
C ALA A 807 4.18 -33.93 -43.71
N GLU A 808 4.96 -33.85 -42.64
CA GLU A 808 4.78 -34.71 -41.45
C GLU A 808 3.41 -34.52 -40.80
N ASP A 809 3.00 -33.26 -40.57
CA ASP A 809 1.69 -32.94 -39.99
C ASP A 809 0.53 -33.36 -40.90
N ALA A 810 0.67 -33.12 -42.21
CA ALA A 810 -0.33 -33.50 -43.21
C ALA A 810 -0.48 -35.03 -43.32
N ARG A 811 0.64 -35.78 -43.28
CA ARG A 811 0.65 -37.25 -43.26
C ARG A 811 0.04 -37.79 -41.98
N ARG A 812 0.29 -37.16 -40.84
CA ARG A 812 -0.31 -37.54 -39.55
C ARG A 812 -1.83 -37.36 -39.56
N GLN A 813 -2.33 -36.21 -40.03
CA GLN A 813 -3.76 -35.96 -40.17
C GLN A 813 -4.42 -36.90 -41.19
N PHE A 814 -3.77 -37.15 -42.32
CA PHE A 814 -4.25 -38.09 -43.32
C PHE A 814 -4.35 -39.52 -42.76
N LYS A 815 -3.34 -40.00 -42.02
CA LYS A 815 -3.40 -41.30 -41.33
C LYS A 815 -4.57 -41.39 -40.34
N ALA A 816 -4.85 -40.32 -39.61
CA ALA A 816 -5.98 -40.27 -38.68
C ALA A 816 -7.32 -40.39 -39.42
N ALA A 817 -7.54 -39.57 -40.45
CA ALA A 817 -8.75 -39.63 -41.28
C ALA A 817 -8.97 -41.01 -41.91
N LEU A 818 -7.90 -41.66 -42.39
CA LEU A 818 -7.96 -43.02 -42.93
C LEU A 818 -8.34 -44.06 -41.87
N THR A 819 -7.86 -43.89 -40.64
CA THR A 819 -8.22 -44.77 -39.51
C THR A 819 -9.70 -44.63 -39.18
N ASP A 820 -10.23 -43.41 -39.20
CA ASP A 820 -11.65 -43.15 -38.93
C ASP A 820 -12.54 -43.74 -40.02
N VAL A 821 -12.16 -43.62 -41.31
CA VAL A 821 -12.84 -44.31 -42.42
C VAL A 821 -12.77 -45.83 -42.29
N GLN A 822 -11.63 -46.39 -41.85
CA GLN A 822 -11.49 -47.84 -41.60
C GLN A 822 -12.37 -48.33 -40.44
N ARG A 823 -12.55 -47.54 -39.39
CA ARG A 823 -13.50 -47.87 -38.31
C ARG A 823 -14.93 -47.80 -38.82
N ALA A 824 -15.26 -46.74 -39.56
CA ALA A 824 -16.58 -46.53 -40.14
C ALA A 824 -16.97 -47.64 -41.14
N SER A 825 -16.02 -48.17 -41.92
CA SER A 825 -16.30 -49.22 -42.91
C SER A 825 -16.61 -50.60 -42.32
N GLY A 826 -16.36 -50.81 -41.03
CA GLY A 826 -16.70 -52.03 -40.29
C GLY A 826 -18.14 -52.08 -39.77
N ASP A 827 -18.84 -50.94 -39.70
CA ASP A 827 -20.23 -50.87 -39.24
C ASP A 827 -21.21 -51.03 -40.43
N PRO A 828 -22.08 -52.06 -40.45
CA PRO A 828 -23.05 -52.28 -41.53
C PRO A 828 -24.11 -51.19 -41.69
N GLN A 829 -24.27 -50.29 -40.71
CA GLN A 829 -25.18 -49.13 -40.82
C GLN A 829 -24.51 -47.85 -41.34
N ASN A 830 -23.20 -47.89 -41.55
CA ASN A 830 -22.42 -46.72 -41.95
C ASN A 830 -22.32 -46.62 -43.50
N PRO A 831 -22.46 -45.42 -44.09
CA PRO A 831 -22.31 -45.21 -45.54
C PRO A 831 -20.95 -45.61 -46.12
N PHE A 832 -19.92 -45.80 -45.28
CA PHE A 832 -18.60 -46.30 -45.69
C PHE A 832 -18.47 -47.84 -45.69
N TYR A 833 -19.54 -48.58 -45.37
CA TYR A 833 -19.51 -50.04 -45.23
C TYR A 833 -18.97 -50.74 -46.50
N GLY A 834 -17.95 -51.58 -46.32
CA GLY A 834 -17.32 -52.33 -47.41
C GLY A 834 -16.23 -51.58 -48.20
N MET A 835 -15.92 -50.32 -47.86
CA MET A 835 -14.75 -49.63 -48.43
C MET A 835 -13.43 -50.15 -47.84
N SER A 836 -12.55 -50.66 -48.70
CA SER A 836 -11.20 -51.10 -48.32
C SER A 836 -10.20 -49.97 -48.58
N VAL A 837 -9.77 -49.30 -47.50
CA VAL A 837 -8.78 -48.22 -47.54
C VAL A 837 -7.43 -48.68 -48.09
N GLU A 838 -7.02 -49.93 -47.82
CA GLU A 838 -5.80 -50.52 -48.37
C GLU A 838 -5.82 -50.65 -49.91
N ARG A 839 -6.99 -50.96 -50.48
CA ARG A 839 -7.15 -51.03 -51.95
C ARG A 839 -7.11 -49.66 -52.61
N LEU A 840 -7.62 -48.62 -51.94
CA LEU A 840 -7.68 -47.24 -52.45
C LEU A 840 -6.30 -46.55 -52.43
N LEU A 841 -5.42 -46.93 -51.51
CA LEU A 841 -4.06 -46.37 -51.41
C LEU A 841 -3.07 -47.00 -52.40
N GLY A 842 -3.35 -48.20 -52.92
CA GLY A 842 -2.57 -48.84 -53.99
C GLY A 842 -1.06 -48.85 -53.72
N ALA A 843 -0.28 -48.27 -54.66
CA ALA A 843 1.19 -48.18 -54.58
C ALA A 843 1.71 -47.25 -53.46
N HIS A 844 0.84 -46.40 -52.88
CA HIS A 844 1.17 -45.44 -51.84
C HIS A 844 0.85 -45.95 -50.43
N ALA A 845 0.56 -47.25 -50.26
CA ALA A 845 0.32 -47.88 -48.95
C ALA A 845 1.50 -47.72 -47.96
N SER A 846 2.71 -47.40 -48.45
CA SER A 846 3.86 -47.05 -47.61
C SER A 846 3.65 -45.79 -46.78
N ILE A 847 2.76 -44.87 -47.20
CA ILE A 847 2.40 -43.66 -46.45
C ILE A 847 1.77 -43.99 -45.10
N LEU A 848 1.18 -45.20 -44.93
CA LEU A 848 0.60 -45.66 -43.65
C LEU A 848 1.66 -46.11 -42.63
N ARG A 849 2.84 -46.55 -43.08
CA ARG A 849 3.98 -46.92 -42.22
C ARG A 849 4.70 -45.67 -41.74
#